data_AF-A0A8H8A2R3-F1
#
_entry.id   AF-A0A8H8A2R3-F1
#
_cell.length_a   1.000
_cell.length_b   1.000
_cell.length_c   1.000
_cell.angle_alpha   90.00
_cell.angle_beta   90.00
_cell.angle_gamma   90.00
#
_symmetry.space_group_name_H-M   'P 1'
#
loop_
_entity.id
_entity.type
_entity.pdbx_description
1 polymer ?
#
loop_
_entity_poly.entity_id
_entity_poly.type
_entity_poly.pdbx_seq_one_letter_code
_entity_poly.pdbx_strand_id
1 'polypeptide(L)'
;MSMATTKTFLLNREIYLIDRLDNMRRENVRHLTCICILQPCLDSVRQLSNELRTPRYGRYFVYFTNILSKPFLEMLATSDDHEVVHAVQEIFADYMAVHSDLAMLYLTKSLWNGRWDLWDTEALQQTRDGILSILLSLKRRPVIRYEKNSEMARTLAVALQTEIETQTPLFDFYRADTPPILLLLDRCNDPITPLLTPWTYEAMVHELIGIIHGKVEIANFIHEKVHHEMILSPVQDAFFKENMYLNFGDLGIRIKEYVEHYRTKTQSNIEIQNVSDMKRFVEEYPEFRQLSDNVAKHVTLMSELSAHVEKGSLFDVSELEQSLACDDSHASNLKDLEKLIRSPIPNSSKVRLTVLYALRYEKHPNNALSSLLQQLARVGVPPEESSVVNTLFEYAGSKRRLDNIFEPESFFSRTKSEFKELNGIENVYTQHKPRLQSLLMSLIKGRLREQTHPYIEGTAIFKEKPQDIIVYMIGGTTYTEAKVIHEINLYAAGVRIVLAGDRIHNSKSFLQQMIQQKQLTLLNNVWSRPYTIFIKIHHQWSSVIRLEQIRCSTHMPKDSIKPGNIIKHSSKQSEHLYNLYGPFSGVELSEPEVFSELSPNVQAAYLEPLRRPSQYGIVTCSLQMRSFEVPRLAFFADFSMRVAYYMGLCASGPVPLPRRIERWTVPRGPFAHSKSKENFERITYKRLITIKDGHYRVIDTWLAYLAKHIMSGVGMKAHVFRYEEIKQESEEYDKMFKKKQ
;
A
#
# COMPACT_ATOMS: atom_id res chain seq x y z
N MET A 1 6.20 -7.33 -17.75
CA MET A 1 6.33 -6.99 -19.19
C MET A 1 6.79 -5.56 -19.44
N SER A 2 6.06 -4.53 -19.02
CA SER A 2 6.40 -3.12 -19.35
C SER A 2 7.78 -2.66 -18.90
N MET A 3 8.31 -3.24 -17.81
CA MET A 3 9.66 -2.93 -17.32
C MET A 3 10.77 -3.68 -18.05
N ALA A 4 10.46 -4.83 -18.65
CA ALA A 4 11.44 -5.71 -19.26
C ALA A 4 11.59 -5.48 -20.77
N THR A 5 10.57 -4.92 -21.44
CA THR A 5 10.50 -4.85 -22.91
C THR A 5 9.88 -3.55 -23.40
N THR A 6 10.24 -3.12 -24.61
CA THR A 6 9.63 -1.97 -25.29
C THR A 6 8.54 -2.40 -26.27
N LYS A 7 7.60 -1.50 -26.58
CA LYS A 7 6.63 -1.73 -27.66
C LYS A 7 7.32 -2.00 -29.00
N THR A 8 8.40 -1.28 -29.30
CA THR A 8 9.21 -1.49 -30.51
C THR A 8 9.80 -2.90 -30.56
N PHE A 9 10.32 -3.41 -29.45
CA PHE A 9 10.83 -4.78 -29.37
C PHE A 9 9.72 -5.81 -29.64
N LEU A 10 8.53 -5.61 -29.08
CA LEU A 10 7.38 -6.49 -29.29
C LEU A 10 6.88 -6.43 -30.74
N LEU A 11 6.81 -5.23 -31.34
CA LEU A 11 6.42 -5.05 -32.75
C LEU A 11 7.39 -5.75 -33.72
N ASN A 12 8.71 -5.67 -33.45
CA ASN A 12 9.73 -6.39 -34.23
C ASN A 12 9.60 -7.93 -34.13
N ARG A 13 8.83 -8.42 -33.16
CA ARG A 13 8.50 -9.84 -32.96
C ARG A 13 7.06 -10.16 -33.35
N GLU A 14 6.46 -9.30 -34.20
CA GLU A 14 5.11 -9.48 -34.76
C GLU A 14 3.99 -9.45 -33.69
N ILE A 15 4.25 -8.83 -32.54
CA ILE A 15 3.23 -8.57 -31.50
C ILE A 15 2.65 -7.19 -31.76
N TYR A 16 1.53 -7.15 -32.50
CA TYR A 16 0.88 -5.91 -32.93
C TYR A 16 -0.06 -5.31 -31.88
N LEU A 17 -0.70 -6.15 -31.07
CA LEU A 17 -1.73 -5.75 -30.10
C LEU A 17 -1.35 -6.23 -28.71
N ILE A 18 -1.56 -5.36 -27.71
CA ILE A 18 -1.36 -5.66 -26.30
C ILE A 18 -2.62 -5.19 -25.58
N ASP A 19 -3.28 -6.10 -24.88
CA ASP A 19 -4.47 -5.79 -24.11
C ASP A 19 -4.48 -6.62 -22.82
N ARG A 20 -5.30 -6.20 -21.86
CA ARG A 20 -5.48 -6.93 -20.61
C ARG A 20 -6.64 -7.93 -20.74
N LEU A 21 -6.50 -9.06 -20.07
CA LEU A 21 -7.50 -10.13 -20.12
C LEU A 21 -8.86 -9.72 -19.50
N ASP A 22 -8.83 -8.82 -18.50
CA ASP A 22 -10.01 -8.26 -17.84
C ASP A 22 -10.81 -7.29 -18.72
N ASN A 23 -10.24 -6.85 -19.85
CA ASN A 23 -10.96 -6.04 -20.82
C ASN A 23 -11.97 -6.90 -21.61
N MET A 24 -13.25 -6.80 -21.25
CA MET A 24 -14.33 -7.52 -21.93
C MET A 24 -14.71 -6.94 -23.30
N ARG A 25 -14.18 -5.78 -23.68
CA ARG A 25 -14.46 -5.08 -24.95
C ARG A 25 -13.49 -5.42 -26.07
N ARG A 26 -12.60 -6.40 -25.86
CA ARG A 26 -11.64 -6.89 -26.87
C ARG A 26 -12.36 -7.34 -28.14
N GLU A 27 -11.85 -6.95 -29.31
CA GLU A 27 -12.43 -7.36 -30.59
C GLU A 27 -12.26 -8.87 -30.82
N ASN A 28 -13.12 -9.44 -31.67
CA ASN A 28 -13.01 -10.84 -32.07
C ASN A 28 -12.16 -10.93 -33.34
N VAL A 29 -10.96 -11.47 -33.21
CA VAL A 29 -9.92 -11.48 -34.24
C VAL A 29 -9.32 -12.89 -34.37
N ARG A 30 -10.14 -13.85 -34.81
CA ARG A 30 -9.78 -15.28 -34.92
C ARG A 30 -8.59 -15.60 -35.83
N HIS A 31 -8.18 -14.68 -36.70
CA HIS A 31 -7.01 -14.86 -37.55
C HIS A 31 -5.69 -14.64 -36.81
N LEU A 32 -5.72 -14.08 -35.59
CA LEU A 32 -4.54 -13.84 -34.76
C LEU A 32 -4.31 -14.96 -33.75
N THR A 33 -3.05 -15.11 -33.37
CA THR A 33 -2.58 -15.94 -32.27
C THR A 33 -2.49 -15.09 -31.00
N CYS A 34 -3.04 -15.58 -29.90
CA CYS A 34 -2.98 -14.95 -28.59
C CYS A 34 -1.82 -15.54 -27.76
N ILE A 35 -1.02 -14.65 -27.15
CA ILE A 35 -0.02 -15.00 -26.16
C ILE A 35 -0.52 -14.46 -24.81
N CYS A 36 -0.89 -15.37 -23.90
CA CYS A 36 -1.32 -15.02 -22.56
C CYS A 36 -0.14 -15.10 -21.61
N ILE A 37 0.20 -14.00 -20.92
CA ILE A 37 1.18 -14.00 -19.82
C ILE A 37 0.43 -13.62 -18.55
N LEU A 38 0.25 -14.58 -17.63
CA LEU A 38 -0.65 -14.44 -16.49
C LEU A 38 0.01 -14.91 -15.19
N GLN A 39 -0.37 -14.30 -14.07
CA GLN A 39 -0.03 -14.85 -12.76
C GLN A 39 -0.93 -16.06 -12.45
N PRO A 40 -0.40 -17.15 -11.86
CA PRO A 40 -1.20 -18.34 -11.51
C PRO A 40 -2.08 -18.09 -10.27
N CYS A 41 -3.02 -17.16 -10.38
CA CYS A 41 -4.01 -16.86 -9.34
C CYS A 41 -5.43 -17.16 -9.84
N LEU A 42 -6.35 -17.33 -8.89
CA LEU A 42 -7.73 -17.73 -9.17
C LEU A 42 -8.43 -16.77 -10.14
N ASP A 43 -8.19 -15.47 -10.01
CA ASP A 43 -8.81 -14.46 -10.87
C ASP A 43 -8.30 -14.54 -12.32
N SER A 44 -7.00 -14.67 -12.52
CA SER A 44 -6.40 -14.83 -13.85
C SER A 44 -6.85 -16.12 -14.53
N VAL A 45 -6.87 -17.24 -13.78
CA VAL A 45 -7.30 -18.54 -14.30
C VAL A 45 -8.78 -18.50 -14.67
N ARG A 46 -9.65 -17.92 -13.84
CA ARG A 46 -11.08 -17.75 -14.16
C ARG A 46 -11.31 -16.88 -15.39
N GLN A 47 -10.57 -15.77 -15.51
CA GLN A 47 -10.66 -14.91 -16.68
C GLN A 47 -10.24 -15.65 -17.95
N LEU A 48 -9.17 -16.45 -17.88
CA LEU A 48 -8.74 -17.26 -19.01
C LEU A 48 -9.75 -18.37 -19.33
N SER A 49 -10.29 -19.07 -18.32
CA SER A 49 -11.37 -20.05 -18.52
C SER A 49 -12.58 -19.45 -19.25
N ASN A 50 -12.99 -18.23 -18.89
CA ASN A 50 -14.09 -17.55 -19.56
C ASN A 50 -13.75 -17.17 -21.01
N GLU A 51 -12.50 -16.77 -21.27
CA GLU A 51 -12.00 -16.50 -22.61
C GLU A 51 -11.99 -17.79 -23.47
N LEU A 52 -11.52 -18.91 -22.94
CA LEU A 52 -11.41 -20.19 -23.66
C LEU A 52 -12.78 -20.81 -24.01
N ARG A 53 -13.81 -20.59 -23.19
CA ARG A 53 -15.19 -20.99 -23.51
C ARG A 53 -15.77 -20.23 -24.70
N THR A 54 -15.30 -19.01 -24.94
CA THR A 54 -15.77 -18.16 -26.05
C THR A 54 -14.59 -17.47 -26.73
N PRO A 55 -13.73 -18.23 -27.44
CA PRO A 55 -12.43 -17.75 -27.86
C PRO A 55 -12.55 -16.66 -28.92
N ARG A 56 -11.87 -15.54 -28.67
CA ARG A 56 -11.76 -14.39 -29.57
C ARG A 56 -10.59 -14.51 -30.55
N TYR A 57 -9.63 -15.37 -30.25
CA TYR A 57 -8.43 -15.61 -31.06
C TYR A 57 -8.44 -17.04 -31.60
N GLY A 58 -7.67 -17.29 -32.67
CA GLY A 58 -7.65 -18.61 -33.32
C GLY A 58 -6.79 -19.65 -32.58
N ARG A 59 -5.76 -19.20 -31.86
CA ARG A 59 -4.81 -20.04 -31.12
C ARG A 59 -4.36 -19.34 -29.86
N TYR A 60 -4.07 -20.10 -28.80
CA TYR A 60 -3.58 -19.57 -27.54
C TYR A 60 -2.28 -20.26 -27.10
N PHE A 61 -1.28 -19.46 -26.77
CA PHE A 61 -0.09 -19.87 -26.03
C PHE A 61 -0.16 -19.27 -24.64
N VAL A 62 -0.24 -20.11 -23.62
CA VAL A 62 -0.47 -19.69 -22.23
C VAL A 62 0.82 -19.84 -21.44
N TYR A 63 1.27 -18.73 -20.87
CA TYR A 63 2.46 -18.62 -20.05
C TYR A 63 2.08 -18.15 -18.65
N PHE A 64 2.42 -18.93 -17.63
CA PHE A 64 2.24 -18.55 -16.23
C PHE A 64 3.52 -17.99 -15.63
N THR A 65 3.45 -16.90 -14.86
CA THR A 65 4.64 -16.24 -14.26
C THR A 65 5.28 -17.04 -13.12
N ASN A 66 4.61 -18.09 -12.65
CA ASN A 66 5.04 -18.94 -11.54
C ASN A 66 4.49 -20.36 -11.68
N ILE A 67 4.79 -21.22 -10.71
CA ILE A 67 4.34 -22.62 -10.64
C ILE A 67 2.80 -22.69 -10.73
N LEU A 68 2.29 -23.49 -11.66
CA LEU A 68 0.85 -23.69 -11.86
C LEU A 68 0.39 -24.92 -11.08
N SER A 69 -0.64 -24.74 -10.24
CA SER A 69 -1.24 -25.87 -9.53
C SER A 69 -2.03 -26.79 -10.48
N LYS A 70 -1.99 -28.11 -10.23
CA LYS A 70 -2.77 -29.09 -11.02
C LYS A 70 -4.27 -28.75 -11.10
N PRO A 71 -4.95 -28.32 -10.02
CA PRO A 71 -6.36 -27.91 -10.10
C PRO A 71 -6.61 -26.75 -11.06
N PHE A 72 -5.68 -25.80 -11.18
CA PHE A 72 -5.80 -24.72 -12.16
C PHE A 72 -5.63 -25.23 -13.58
N LEU A 73 -4.72 -26.17 -13.81
CA LEU A 73 -4.56 -26.80 -15.12
C LEU A 73 -5.82 -27.58 -15.55
N GLU A 74 -6.41 -28.35 -14.64
CA GLU A 74 -7.68 -29.07 -14.87
C GLU A 74 -8.85 -28.12 -15.16
N MET A 75 -8.91 -26.98 -14.46
CA MET A 75 -9.92 -25.95 -14.70
C MET A 75 -9.79 -25.30 -16.09
N LEU A 76 -8.57 -25.14 -16.58
CA LEU A 76 -8.32 -24.64 -17.93
C LEU A 76 -8.67 -25.69 -18.99
N ALA A 77 -8.23 -26.94 -18.78
CA ALA A 77 -8.50 -28.05 -19.69
C ALA A 77 -10.02 -28.28 -19.87
N THR A 78 -10.79 -28.21 -18.78
CA THR A 78 -12.26 -28.33 -18.82
C THR A 78 -12.97 -27.13 -19.43
N SER A 79 -12.28 -26.00 -19.63
CA SER A 79 -12.85 -24.79 -20.21
C SER A 79 -12.47 -24.58 -21.69
N ASP A 80 -11.54 -25.37 -22.22
CA ASP A 80 -11.09 -25.31 -23.61
C ASP A 80 -11.90 -26.25 -24.52
N ASP A 81 -13.22 -26.03 -24.58
CA ASP A 81 -14.15 -26.83 -25.40
C ASP A 81 -13.83 -26.77 -26.91
N HIS A 82 -13.04 -25.78 -27.33
CA HIS A 82 -12.66 -25.52 -28.71
C HIS A 82 -11.24 -25.97 -29.06
N GLU A 83 -10.50 -26.57 -28.11
CA GLU A 83 -9.12 -27.08 -28.29
C GLU A 83 -8.17 -26.02 -28.90
N VAL A 84 -8.31 -24.76 -28.48
CA VAL A 84 -7.54 -23.64 -29.05
C VAL A 84 -6.19 -23.45 -28.35
N VAL A 85 -5.99 -24.00 -27.15
CA VAL A 85 -4.73 -23.91 -26.40
C VAL A 85 -3.70 -24.85 -26.99
N HIS A 86 -2.59 -24.29 -27.49
CA HIS A 86 -1.51 -25.07 -28.11
C HIS A 86 -0.36 -25.38 -27.15
N ALA A 87 -0.11 -24.51 -26.17
CA ALA A 87 0.94 -24.73 -25.18
C ALA A 87 0.58 -24.06 -23.85
N VAL A 88 0.93 -24.72 -22.76
CA VAL A 88 0.94 -24.17 -21.41
C VAL A 88 2.36 -24.29 -20.87
N GLN A 89 2.98 -23.17 -20.51
CA GLN A 89 4.35 -23.13 -20.01
C GLN A 89 4.46 -22.25 -18.76
N GLU A 90 5.37 -22.62 -17.87
CA GLU A 90 5.72 -21.82 -16.71
C GLU A 90 6.97 -21.00 -17.05
N ILE A 91 6.90 -19.70 -16.89
CA ILE A 91 8.01 -18.77 -17.02
C ILE A 91 8.20 -18.07 -15.69
N PHE A 92 9.34 -18.26 -15.02
CA PHE A 92 9.57 -17.72 -13.68
C PHE A 92 9.92 -16.23 -13.71
N ALA A 93 8.93 -15.39 -14.05
CA ALA A 93 9.06 -13.93 -14.23
C ALA A 93 8.02 -13.17 -13.38
N ASP A 94 7.88 -13.56 -12.11
CA ASP A 94 6.89 -13.02 -11.14
C ASP A 94 7.45 -11.83 -10.33
N TYR A 95 8.24 -11.00 -10.98
CA TYR A 95 8.88 -9.83 -10.38
C TYR A 95 9.16 -8.75 -11.43
N MET A 96 9.38 -7.52 -10.98
CA MET A 96 9.78 -6.40 -11.81
C MET A 96 11.30 -6.25 -11.77
N ALA A 97 11.97 -6.50 -12.89
CA ALA A 97 13.40 -6.20 -13.05
C ALA A 97 13.58 -4.70 -13.28
N VAL A 98 14.06 -3.98 -12.26
CA VAL A 98 14.25 -2.52 -12.30
C VAL A 98 15.63 -2.19 -12.88
N HIS A 99 16.67 -2.86 -12.36
CA HIS A 99 18.03 -2.84 -12.88
C HIS A 99 18.59 -4.26 -13.02
N SER A 100 19.83 -4.39 -13.50
CA SER A 100 20.52 -5.69 -13.56
C SER A 100 20.72 -6.33 -12.18
N ASP A 101 20.79 -5.52 -11.13
CA ASP A 101 21.06 -5.88 -9.74
C ASP A 101 19.93 -5.46 -8.78
N LEU A 102 18.78 -4.99 -9.29
CA LEU A 102 17.62 -4.56 -8.51
C LEU A 102 16.31 -5.14 -9.06
N ALA A 103 15.58 -5.84 -8.20
CA ALA A 103 14.24 -6.35 -8.48
C ALA A 103 13.21 -5.82 -7.46
N MET A 104 11.95 -5.74 -7.87
CA MET A 104 10.83 -5.40 -7.00
C MET A 104 9.73 -6.45 -7.14
N LEU A 105 9.18 -6.92 -6.02
CA LEU A 105 7.97 -7.75 -6.01
C LEU A 105 6.73 -6.86 -6.00
N TYR A 106 5.65 -7.32 -6.62
CA TYR A 106 4.37 -6.63 -6.58
C TYR A 106 3.42 -7.34 -5.63
N LEU A 107 3.16 -6.74 -4.47
CA LEU A 107 2.22 -7.27 -3.48
C LEU A 107 0.85 -6.60 -3.62
N THR A 108 -0.22 -7.40 -3.62
CA THR A 108 -1.61 -6.90 -3.71
C THR A 108 -2.19 -6.53 -2.33
N LYS A 109 -1.60 -7.06 -1.25
CA LYS A 109 -2.02 -6.83 0.14
C LYS A 109 -0.97 -6.06 0.93
N SER A 110 -1.40 -5.54 2.08
CA SER A 110 -0.45 -5.02 3.08
C SER A 110 0.43 -6.16 3.57
N LEU A 111 1.68 -5.84 3.90
CA LEU A 111 2.67 -6.80 4.36
C LEU A 111 2.28 -7.43 5.72
N TRP A 112 1.59 -6.66 6.57
CA TRP A 112 1.32 -7.01 7.96
C TRP A 112 -0.14 -7.30 8.26
N ASN A 113 -0.40 -8.36 9.02
CA ASN A 113 -1.73 -8.71 9.54
C ASN A 113 -2.01 -8.05 10.90
N GLY A 114 -2.20 -6.73 10.89
CA GLY A 114 -2.54 -5.94 12.09
C GLY A 114 -1.43 -5.77 13.13
N ARG A 115 -0.37 -6.59 13.11
CA ARG A 115 0.84 -6.43 13.93
C ARG A 115 2.09 -6.39 13.05
N TRP A 116 3.11 -5.67 13.51
CA TRP A 116 4.35 -5.47 12.77
C TRP A 116 5.26 -6.69 12.64
N ASP A 117 5.00 -7.75 13.40
CA ASP A 117 5.77 -8.98 13.44
C ASP A 117 5.02 -10.17 12.80
N LEU A 118 3.81 -9.93 12.30
CA LEU A 118 2.96 -10.96 11.74
C LEU A 118 2.66 -10.67 10.27
N TRP A 119 3.00 -11.63 9.41
CA TRP A 119 2.66 -11.59 8.00
C TRP A 119 1.14 -11.62 7.76
N ASP A 120 0.70 -10.85 6.77
CA ASP A 120 -0.51 -11.21 6.03
C ASP A 120 -0.28 -12.51 5.24
N THR A 121 -1.27 -13.39 5.23
CA THR A 121 -1.14 -14.73 4.63
C THR A 121 -0.92 -14.67 3.12
N GLU A 122 -1.63 -13.77 2.42
CA GLU A 122 -1.50 -13.63 0.97
C GLU A 122 -0.18 -12.90 0.63
N ALA A 123 0.20 -11.89 1.42
CA ALA A 123 1.48 -11.19 1.24
C ALA A 123 2.69 -12.11 1.43
N LEU A 124 2.66 -13.02 2.43
CA LEU A 124 3.71 -14.02 2.63
C LEU A 124 3.81 -14.96 1.43
N GLN A 125 2.67 -15.45 0.94
CA GLN A 125 2.63 -16.34 -0.22
C GLN A 125 3.20 -15.65 -1.47
N GLN A 126 2.72 -14.44 -1.79
CA GLN A 126 3.23 -13.65 -2.93
C GLN A 126 4.72 -13.34 -2.81
N THR A 127 5.20 -13.03 -1.60
CA THR A 127 6.61 -12.77 -1.35
C THR A 127 7.45 -14.02 -1.58
N ARG A 128 7.04 -15.16 -1.00
CA ARG A 128 7.69 -16.46 -1.20
C ARG A 128 7.76 -16.82 -2.69
N ASP A 129 6.63 -16.72 -3.39
CA ASP A 129 6.49 -17.10 -4.79
C ASP A 129 7.33 -16.18 -5.70
N GLY A 130 7.35 -14.88 -5.42
CA GLY A 130 8.19 -13.91 -6.14
C GLY A 130 9.69 -14.16 -5.94
N ILE A 131 10.14 -14.46 -4.70
CA ILE A 131 11.55 -14.81 -4.44
C ILE A 131 11.92 -16.12 -5.13
N LEU A 132 11.08 -17.15 -5.08
CA LEU A 132 11.31 -18.40 -5.81
C LEU A 132 11.45 -18.14 -7.32
N SER A 133 10.61 -17.27 -7.86
CA SER A 133 10.68 -16.85 -9.27
C SER A 133 12.05 -16.23 -9.61
N ILE A 134 12.58 -15.36 -8.73
CA ILE A 134 13.94 -14.78 -8.87
C ILE A 134 15.01 -15.88 -8.81
N LEU A 135 14.93 -16.80 -7.85
CA LEU A 135 15.90 -17.89 -7.69
C LEU A 135 15.95 -18.81 -8.91
N LEU A 136 14.79 -19.17 -9.44
CA LEU A 136 14.66 -20.03 -10.63
C LEU A 136 15.14 -19.30 -11.90
N SER A 137 14.82 -18.01 -12.06
CA SER A 137 15.35 -17.18 -13.15
C SER A 137 16.88 -17.07 -13.14
N LEU A 138 17.48 -16.95 -11.96
CA LEU A 138 18.94 -16.90 -11.80
C LEU A 138 19.60 -18.29 -11.78
N LYS A 139 18.82 -19.37 -11.77
CA LYS A 139 19.25 -20.77 -11.61
C LYS A 139 20.13 -20.96 -10.37
N ARG A 140 19.68 -20.45 -9.22
CA ARG A 140 20.39 -20.51 -7.94
C ARG A 140 19.58 -21.27 -6.90
N ARG A 141 20.22 -22.24 -6.23
CA ARG A 141 19.70 -22.91 -5.04
C ARG A 141 20.43 -22.37 -3.81
N PRO A 142 19.86 -21.42 -3.07
CA PRO A 142 20.59 -20.70 -2.04
C PRO A 142 20.61 -21.42 -0.70
N VAL A 143 21.58 -21.05 0.12
CA VAL A 143 21.57 -21.22 1.58
C VAL A 143 20.97 -19.95 2.19
N ILE A 144 19.96 -20.11 3.04
CA ILE A 144 19.20 -18.97 3.57
C ILE A 144 19.75 -18.52 4.92
N ARG A 145 19.99 -17.21 5.05
CA ARG A 145 20.29 -16.50 6.30
C ARG A 145 19.26 -15.40 6.51
N TYR A 146 18.93 -15.09 7.77
CA TYR A 146 17.91 -14.09 8.09
C TYR A 146 18.27 -13.32 9.35
N GLU A 147 17.73 -12.11 9.53
CA GLU A 147 17.89 -11.34 10.78
C GLU A 147 17.12 -11.97 11.94
N LYS A 148 17.82 -12.37 13.01
CA LYS A 148 17.25 -13.16 14.11
C LYS A 148 16.12 -12.45 14.86
N ASN A 149 16.13 -11.13 14.93
CA ASN A 149 15.09 -10.34 15.62
C ASN A 149 13.81 -10.17 14.78
N SER A 150 13.84 -10.49 13.49
CA SER A 150 12.66 -10.41 12.62
C SER A 150 11.97 -11.76 12.54
N GLU A 151 10.85 -11.87 13.23
CA GLU A 151 9.95 -13.03 13.13
C GLU A 151 9.39 -13.18 11.70
N MET A 152 9.21 -12.07 11.00
CA MET A 152 8.81 -12.06 9.61
C MET A 152 9.87 -12.69 8.71
N ALA A 153 11.14 -12.32 8.88
CA ALA A 153 12.24 -12.91 8.13
C ALA A 153 12.39 -14.41 8.42
N ARG A 154 12.26 -14.83 9.68
CA ARG A 154 12.27 -16.25 10.06
C ARG A 154 11.14 -17.04 9.39
N THR A 155 9.91 -16.51 9.45
CA THR A 155 8.72 -17.15 8.84
C THR A 155 8.90 -17.32 7.33
N LEU A 156 9.39 -16.27 6.65
CA LEU A 156 9.67 -16.31 5.21
C LEU A 156 10.80 -17.30 4.89
N ALA A 157 11.87 -17.34 5.69
CA ALA A 157 12.98 -18.27 5.53
C ALA A 157 12.50 -19.72 5.52
N VAL A 158 11.68 -20.09 6.52
CA VAL A 158 11.12 -21.44 6.65
C VAL A 158 10.19 -21.75 5.47
N ALA A 159 9.29 -20.85 5.11
CA ALA A 159 8.37 -21.05 4.00
C ALA A 159 9.09 -21.25 2.66
N LEU A 160 10.18 -20.51 2.43
CA LEU A 160 11.03 -20.66 1.24
C LEU A 160 11.77 -22.00 1.24
N GLN A 161 12.38 -22.37 2.37
CA GLN A 161 13.11 -23.64 2.48
C GLN A 161 12.20 -24.83 2.20
N THR A 162 11.01 -24.85 2.79
CA THR A 162 10.01 -25.91 2.57
C THR A 162 9.60 -26.01 1.11
N GLU A 163 9.40 -24.89 0.41
CA GLU A 163 9.01 -24.91 -1.01
C GLU A 163 10.18 -25.34 -1.91
N ILE A 164 11.42 -24.91 -1.62
CA ILE A 164 12.63 -25.36 -2.35
C ILE A 164 12.85 -26.88 -2.20
N GLU A 165 12.56 -27.44 -1.03
CA GLU A 165 12.63 -28.88 -0.78
C GLU A 165 11.50 -29.63 -1.49
N THR A 166 10.29 -29.09 -1.47
CA THR A 166 9.13 -29.66 -2.18
C THR A 166 9.35 -29.68 -3.69
N GLN A 167 9.90 -28.60 -4.25
CA GLN A 167 10.16 -28.41 -5.67
C GLN A 167 11.60 -28.80 -6.06
N THR A 168 12.20 -29.79 -5.39
CA THR A 168 13.59 -30.20 -5.63
C THR A 168 13.95 -30.39 -7.12
N PRO A 169 13.11 -31.00 -7.98
CA PRO A 169 13.42 -31.14 -9.41
C PRO A 169 13.62 -29.82 -10.15
N LEU A 170 12.93 -28.74 -9.76
CA LEU A 170 13.09 -27.41 -10.36
C LEU A 170 14.40 -26.73 -9.93
N PHE A 171 14.99 -27.18 -8.82
CA PHE A 171 16.22 -26.65 -8.23
C PHE A 171 17.44 -27.58 -8.42
N ASP A 172 17.34 -28.58 -9.30
CA ASP A 172 18.44 -29.46 -9.64
C ASP A 172 19.42 -28.78 -10.63
N PHE A 173 20.12 -27.78 -10.11
CA PHE A 173 21.12 -27.01 -10.84
C PHE A 173 22.53 -27.57 -10.61
N TYR A 174 23.46 -27.17 -11.47
CA TYR A 174 24.88 -27.44 -11.24
C TYR A 174 25.30 -26.91 -9.87
N ARG A 175 25.90 -27.79 -9.05
CA ARG A 175 26.37 -27.43 -7.71
C ARG A 175 27.71 -26.70 -7.84
N ALA A 176 27.69 -25.40 -7.57
CA ALA A 176 28.92 -24.63 -7.40
C ALA A 176 29.64 -25.06 -6.12
N ASP A 177 30.98 -24.88 -6.09
CA ASP A 177 31.81 -25.19 -4.91
C ASP A 177 31.33 -24.41 -3.67
N THR A 178 30.98 -23.14 -3.87
CA THR A 178 30.39 -22.28 -2.82
C THR A 178 28.92 -22.01 -3.14
N PRO A 179 27.98 -22.36 -2.24
CA PRO A 179 26.56 -22.14 -2.50
C PRO A 179 26.20 -20.65 -2.50
N PRO A 180 25.21 -20.22 -3.31
CA PRO A 180 24.69 -18.86 -3.24
C PRO A 180 24.03 -18.60 -1.88
N ILE A 181 24.08 -17.37 -1.39
CA ILE A 181 23.45 -16.98 -0.11
C ILE A 181 22.21 -16.15 -0.40
N LEU A 182 21.06 -16.54 0.17
CA LEU A 182 19.88 -15.69 0.27
C LEU A 182 19.85 -15.05 1.66
N LEU A 183 19.95 -13.73 1.72
CA LEU A 183 19.95 -12.95 2.95
C LEU A 183 18.62 -12.20 3.08
N LEU A 184 17.84 -12.56 4.10
CA LEU A 184 16.56 -11.93 4.43
C LEU A 184 16.75 -10.85 5.50
N LEU A 185 16.44 -9.61 5.15
CA LEU A 185 16.54 -8.43 6.00
C LEU A 185 15.16 -7.82 6.23
N ASP A 186 15.00 -7.04 7.30
CA ASP A 186 13.77 -6.34 7.65
C ASP A 186 14.02 -4.83 7.71
N ARG A 187 13.12 -4.03 7.15
CA ARG A 187 13.23 -2.57 7.15
C ARG A 187 13.17 -1.97 8.56
N CYS A 188 12.58 -2.65 9.54
CA CYS A 188 12.56 -2.16 10.93
C CYS A 188 13.96 -1.99 11.54
N ASN A 189 14.94 -2.67 10.93
CA ASN A 189 16.32 -2.73 11.36
C ASN A 189 17.19 -1.60 10.75
N ASP A 190 16.68 -0.88 9.75
CA ASP A 190 17.23 0.36 9.21
C ASP A 190 16.10 1.29 8.72
N PRO A 191 15.42 2.01 9.65
CA PRO A 191 14.40 2.99 9.30
C PRO A 191 14.97 4.34 8.84
N ILE A 192 16.30 4.56 8.92
CA ILE A 192 16.93 5.87 8.64
C ILE A 192 17.09 6.06 7.15
N THR A 193 17.66 5.07 6.46
CA THR A 193 17.95 5.12 5.02
C THR A 193 16.78 5.61 4.16
N PRO A 194 15.53 5.13 4.31
CA PRO A 194 14.41 5.62 3.51
C PRO A 194 13.93 7.04 3.88
N LEU A 195 14.34 7.58 5.03
CA LEU A 195 13.94 8.92 5.45
C LEU A 195 14.87 9.96 4.81
N LEU A 196 16.19 9.75 4.86
CA LEU A 196 17.17 10.75 4.45
C LEU A 196 16.97 11.25 3.01
N THR A 197 17.22 12.54 2.78
CA THR A 197 17.25 13.13 1.45
C THR A 197 18.44 12.59 0.66
N PRO A 198 18.23 11.86 -0.44
CA PRO A 198 19.33 11.39 -1.27
C PRO A 198 19.76 12.47 -2.28
N TRP A 199 21.05 12.50 -2.59
CA TRP A 199 21.66 13.48 -3.51
C TRP A 199 22.17 12.87 -4.81
N THR A 200 21.90 11.59 -5.04
CA THR A 200 22.26 10.89 -6.27
C THR A 200 21.11 10.97 -7.27
N TYR A 201 21.42 11.05 -8.56
CA TYR A 201 20.44 11.43 -9.58
C TYR A 201 19.13 10.62 -9.51
N GLU A 202 19.19 9.30 -9.62
CA GLU A 202 17.98 8.46 -9.62
C GLU A 202 17.21 8.53 -8.30
N ALA A 203 17.92 8.44 -7.16
CA ALA A 203 17.30 8.46 -5.85
C ALA A 203 16.62 9.81 -5.58
N MET A 204 17.23 10.91 -6.03
CA MET A 204 16.69 12.26 -5.90
C MET A 204 15.45 12.48 -6.78
N VAL A 205 15.45 11.94 -8.01
CA VAL A 205 14.23 11.93 -8.85
C VAL A 205 13.11 11.17 -8.16
N HIS A 206 13.40 10.00 -7.58
CA HIS A 206 12.40 9.21 -6.86
C HIS A 206 11.89 9.90 -5.58
N GLU A 207 12.76 10.62 -4.86
CA GLU A 207 12.38 11.35 -3.65
C GLU A 207 11.48 12.56 -3.94
N LEU A 208 11.84 13.39 -4.92
CA LEU A 208 11.19 14.68 -5.15
C LEU A 208 10.02 14.60 -6.13
N ILE A 209 10.14 13.78 -7.18
CA ILE A 209 9.14 13.67 -8.25
C ILE A 209 8.38 12.34 -8.15
N GLY A 210 9.12 11.26 -7.89
CA GLY A 210 8.58 9.90 -7.83
C GLY A 210 8.82 9.14 -9.13
N ILE A 211 9.28 7.90 -8.99
CA ILE A 211 9.42 6.94 -10.09
C ILE A 211 8.43 5.81 -9.84
N ILE A 212 7.46 5.65 -10.74
CA ILE A 212 6.43 4.61 -10.66
C ILE A 212 6.54 3.73 -11.91
N HIS A 213 6.96 2.48 -11.73
CA HIS A 213 7.17 1.53 -12.83
C HIS A 213 8.08 2.09 -13.96
N GLY A 214 9.16 2.77 -13.58
CA GLY A 214 10.11 3.40 -14.52
C GLY A 214 9.59 4.65 -15.22
N LYS A 215 8.43 5.17 -14.80
CA LYS A 215 7.85 6.41 -15.32
C LYS A 215 7.93 7.54 -14.30
N VAL A 216 8.07 8.76 -14.82
CA VAL A 216 8.06 10.00 -14.07
C VAL A 216 7.03 10.92 -14.70
N GLU A 217 6.14 11.48 -13.87
CA GLU A 217 5.13 12.45 -14.31
C GLU A 217 5.59 13.86 -13.94
N ILE A 218 5.78 14.72 -14.94
CA ILE A 218 6.15 16.13 -14.72
C ILE A 218 4.97 17.02 -15.09
N ALA A 219 4.54 17.85 -14.14
CA ALA A 219 3.40 18.76 -14.32
C ALA A 219 3.70 19.95 -15.24
N ASN A 220 4.96 20.40 -15.30
CA ASN A 220 5.41 21.56 -16.07
C ASN A 220 6.46 21.15 -17.12
N PHE A 221 6.08 20.35 -18.11
CA PHE A 221 6.97 20.10 -19.24
C PHE A 221 7.03 21.31 -20.17
N ILE A 222 8.22 21.57 -20.72
CA ILE A 222 8.50 22.66 -21.66
C ILE A 222 7.35 22.80 -22.67
N HIS A 223 6.68 23.97 -22.64
CA HIS A 223 5.58 24.38 -23.54
C HIS A 223 4.29 23.52 -23.59
N GLU A 224 4.09 22.57 -22.69
CA GLU A 224 2.85 21.76 -22.64
C GLU A 224 2.09 22.00 -21.32
N LYS A 225 0.83 22.46 -21.40
CA LYS A 225 -0.08 22.64 -20.23
C LYS A 225 -0.65 21.31 -19.68
N VAL A 226 -0.08 20.18 -20.10
CA VAL A 226 -0.55 18.82 -19.79
C VAL A 226 0.60 18.06 -19.13
N HIS A 227 0.26 17.20 -18.17
CA HIS A 227 1.23 16.28 -17.57
C HIS A 227 1.94 15.46 -18.65
N HIS A 228 3.28 15.51 -18.67
CA HIS A 228 4.09 14.71 -19.59
C HIS A 228 4.66 13.50 -18.86
N GLU A 229 4.37 12.29 -19.39
CA GLU A 229 4.96 11.04 -18.90
C GLU A 229 6.34 10.83 -19.53
N MET A 230 7.39 10.74 -18.72
CA MET A 230 8.74 10.39 -19.16
C MET A 230 9.14 9.00 -18.67
N ILE A 231 9.86 8.27 -19.50
CA ILE A 231 10.42 6.96 -19.14
C ILE A 231 11.89 7.15 -18.74
N LEU A 232 12.24 6.65 -17.55
CA LEU A 232 13.61 6.54 -17.07
C LEU A 232 13.99 5.06 -17.01
N SER A 233 14.86 4.64 -17.93
CA SER A 233 15.34 3.26 -17.99
C SER A 233 16.80 3.23 -18.41
N PRO A 234 17.71 2.66 -17.60
CA PRO A 234 19.13 2.58 -17.94
C PRO A 234 19.40 1.66 -19.15
N VAL A 235 18.44 0.83 -19.54
CA VAL A 235 18.56 -0.04 -20.73
C VAL A 235 18.37 0.74 -22.02
N GLN A 236 17.50 1.75 -22.00
CA GLN A 236 17.12 2.53 -23.19
C GLN A 236 17.87 3.87 -23.27
N ASP A 237 18.42 4.32 -22.15
CA ASP A 237 19.02 5.63 -21.99
C ASP A 237 20.45 5.53 -21.48
N ALA A 238 21.41 5.72 -22.39
CA ALA A 238 22.83 5.68 -22.08
C ALA A 238 23.26 6.82 -21.14
N PHE A 239 22.69 8.03 -21.32
CA PHE A 239 23.02 9.15 -20.46
C PHE A 239 22.54 8.88 -19.03
N PHE A 240 21.31 8.40 -18.86
CA PHE A 240 20.82 8.01 -17.55
C PHE A 240 21.68 6.91 -16.93
N LYS A 241 22.00 5.85 -17.67
CA LYS A 241 22.82 4.73 -17.17
C LYS A 241 24.19 5.18 -16.63
N GLU A 242 24.86 6.10 -17.33
CA GLU A 242 26.18 6.59 -16.92
C GLU A 242 26.11 7.55 -15.72
N ASN A 243 25.00 8.26 -15.55
CA ASN A 243 24.88 9.36 -14.60
C ASN A 243 23.92 9.09 -13.41
N MET A 244 23.19 7.96 -13.39
CA MET A 244 22.15 7.65 -12.40
C MET A 244 22.64 7.69 -10.93
N TYR A 245 23.92 7.39 -10.69
CA TYR A 245 24.52 7.36 -9.36
C TYR A 245 25.41 8.57 -9.04
N LEU A 246 25.56 9.51 -9.98
CA LEU A 246 26.32 10.74 -9.73
C LEU A 246 25.60 11.64 -8.74
N ASN A 247 26.39 12.40 -7.98
CA ASN A 247 25.87 13.43 -7.08
C ASN A 247 25.28 14.60 -7.87
N PHE A 248 24.32 15.29 -7.27
CA PHE A 248 23.61 16.42 -7.88
C PHE A 248 24.54 17.51 -8.45
N GLY A 249 25.65 17.82 -7.78
CA GLY A 249 26.65 18.78 -8.28
C GLY A 249 27.35 18.30 -9.55
N ASP A 250 27.85 17.07 -9.55
CA ASP A 250 28.54 16.47 -10.71
C ASP A 250 27.58 16.27 -11.89
N LEU A 251 26.32 15.93 -11.62
CA LEU A 251 25.26 15.82 -12.62
C LEU A 251 25.05 17.14 -13.36
N GLY A 252 25.05 18.27 -12.64
CA GLY A 252 24.91 19.59 -13.25
C GLY A 252 26.02 19.90 -14.26
N ILE A 253 27.26 19.51 -13.93
CA ILE A 253 28.42 19.65 -14.83
C ILE A 253 28.25 18.75 -16.06
N ARG A 254 27.87 17.48 -15.86
CA ARG A 254 27.66 16.52 -16.96
C ARG A 254 26.53 16.92 -17.91
N ILE A 255 25.43 17.46 -17.39
CA ILE A 255 24.34 17.97 -18.23
C ILE A 255 24.79 19.20 -19.03
N LYS A 256 25.58 20.09 -18.43
CA LYS A 256 26.15 21.24 -19.14
C LYS A 256 27.05 20.79 -20.29
N GLU A 257 27.96 19.85 -20.05
CA GLU A 257 28.78 19.23 -21.09
C GLU A 257 27.94 18.57 -22.18
N TYR A 258 26.86 17.89 -21.78
CA TYR A 258 25.93 17.23 -22.70
C TYR A 258 25.25 18.24 -23.62
N VAL A 259 24.71 19.34 -23.08
CA VAL A 259 24.09 20.42 -23.87
C VAL A 259 25.12 21.09 -24.79
N GLU A 260 26.32 21.39 -24.28
CA GLU A 260 27.40 22.01 -25.05
C GLU A 260 27.87 21.13 -26.23
N HIS A 261 27.96 19.82 -26.05
CA HIS A 261 28.27 18.89 -27.12
C HIS A 261 27.25 18.94 -28.28
N TYR A 262 25.97 19.19 -28.00
CA TYR A 262 24.97 19.38 -29.05
C TYR A 262 24.92 20.83 -29.58
N ARG A 263 25.26 21.83 -28.75
CA ARG A 263 25.37 23.23 -29.18
C ARG A 263 26.40 23.40 -30.29
N THR A 264 27.57 22.76 -30.14
CA THR A 264 28.64 22.80 -31.16
C THR A 264 28.18 22.22 -32.51
N LYS A 265 27.28 21.23 -32.51
CA LYS A 265 26.68 20.67 -33.73
C LYS A 265 25.65 21.60 -34.40
N THR A 266 25.06 22.54 -33.65
CA THR A 266 23.98 23.41 -34.11
C THR A 266 24.41 24.87 -34.34
N GLN A 267 25.69 25.22 -34.15
CA GLN A 267 26.28 26.55 -34.43
C GLN A 267 25.53 27.75 -33.81
N SER A 268 25.03 27.62 -32.57
CA SER A 268 24.36 28.72 -31.86
C SER A 268 25.31 29.52 -30.95
N ASN A 269 25.08 30.84 -30.86
CA ASN A 269 25.95 31.81 -30.15
C ASN A 269 25.53 32.08 -28.68
N ILE A 270 24.69 31.24 -28.07
CA ILE A 270 24.19 31.46 -26.71
C ILE A 270 25.19 30.90 -25.69
N GLU A 271 25.69 31.75 -24.78
CA GLU A 271 26.48 31.32 -23.63
C GLU A 271 25.58 30.68 -22.56
N ILE A 272 25.95 29.48 -22.10
CA ILE A 272 25.19 28.71 -21.12
C ILE A 272 25.95 28.72 -19.79
N GLN A 273 25.42 29.40 -18.78
CA GLN A 273 26.04 29.46 -17.46
C GLN A 273 25.25 28.64 -16.43
N ASN A 274 23.93 28.79 -16.40
CA ASN A 274 23.06 28.22 -15.37
C ASN A 274 22.02 27.21 -15.92
N VAL A 275 21.39 26.45 -15.03
CA VAL A 275 20.34 25.47 -15.39
C VAL A 275 19.14 26.13 -16.07
N SER A 276 18.77 27.33 -15.64
CA SER A 276 17.70 28.12 -16.27
C SER A 276 18.02 28.48 -17.72
N ASP A 277 19.29 28.77 -18.02
CA ASP A 277 19.74 29.08 -19.38
C ASP A 277 19.69 27.83 -20.27
N MET A 278 20.08 26.67 -19.72
CA MET A 278 19.95 25.37 -20.41
C MET A 278 18.49 25.06 -20.76
N LYS A 279 17.57 25.28 -19.82
CA LYS A 279 16.14 25.09 -20.05
C LYS A 279 15.66 26.02 -21.16
N ARG A 280 15.90 27.33 -21.01
CA ARG A 280 15.52 28.35 -22.01
C ARG A 280 16.08 28.05 -23.40
N PHE A 281 17.32 27.58 -23.49
CA PHE A 281 17.92 27.16 -24.76
C PHE A 281 17.13 26.02 -25.44
N VAL A 282 16.70 25.01 -24.67
CA VAL A 282 15.86 23.92 -25.20
C VAL A 282 14.45 24.42 -25.57
N GLU A 283 13.92 25.41 -24.84
CA GLU A 283 12.61 26.03 -25.11
C GLU A 283 12.61 26.86 -26.40
N GLU A 284 13.64 27.68 -26.62
CA GLU A 284 13.73 28.64 -27.74
C GLU A 284 14.04 27.98 -29.10
N TYR A 285 14.57 26.76 -29.11
CA TYR A 285 14.97 26.05 -30.34
C TYR A 285 14.26 24.69 -30.47
N PRO A 286 13.00 24.65 -30.95
CA PRO A 286 12.24 23.39 -31.10
C PRO A 286 12.89 22.37 -32.06
N GLU A 287 13.67 22.82 -33.04
CA GLU A 287 14.46 21.95 -33.93
C GLU A 287 15.48 21.12 -33.14
N PHE A 288 15.97 21.62 -32.00
CA PHE A 288 16.84 20.90 -31.09
C PHE A 288 16.12 19.71 -30.41
N ARG A 289 14.83 19.86 -30.09
CA ARG A 289 14.00 18.76 -29.56
C ARG A 289 13.88 17.63 -30.59
N GLN A 290 13.71 17.97 -31.86
CA GLN A 290 13.68 16.99 -32.96
C GLN A 290 15.02 16.25 -33.13
N LEU A 291 16.13 16.89 -32.78
CA LEU A 291 17.47 16.30 -32.84
C LEU A 291 17.86 15.47 -31.61
N SER A 292 17.32 15.78 -30.41
CA SER A 292 17.63 15.00 -29.20
C SER A 292 16.60 15.15 -28.06
N ASP A 293 15.55 14.32 -28.08
CA ASP A 293 14.56 14.20 -26.99
C ASP A 293 15.21 13.85 -25.63
N ASN A 294 16.33 13.11 -25.63
CA ASN A 294 17.03 12.72 -24.40
C ASN A 294 17.67 13.92 -23.68
N VAL A 295 18.25 14.88 -24.41
CA VAL A 295 18.83 16.08 -23.79
C VAL A 295 17.73 16.90 -23.12
N ALA A 296 16.62 17.15 -23.83
CA ALA A 296 15.49 17.89 -23.31
C ALA A 296 14.91 17.26 -22.03
N LYS A 297 14.81 15.93 -22.00
CA LYS A 297 14.38 15.15 -20.83
C LYS A 297 15.25 15.42 -19.60
N HIS A 298 16.57 15.26 -19.71
CA HIS A 298 17.47 15.41 -18.56
C HIS A 298 17.63 16.86 -18.10
N VAL A 299 17.64 17.83 -19.03
CA VAL A 299 17.62 19.25 -18.70
C VAL A 299 16.35 19.63 -17.94
N THR A 300 15.19 19.13 -18.37
CA THR A 300 13.91 19.38 -17.68
C THR A 300 13.92 18.78 -16.28
N LEU A 301 14.35 17.52 -16.13
CA LEU A 301 14.47 16.88 -14.82
C LEU A 301 15.40 17.66 -13.89
N MET A 302 16.58 18.06 -14.37
CA MET A 302 17.52 18.86 -13.56
C MET A 302 16.92 20.18 -13.10
N SER A 303 16.20 20.88 -13.98
CA SER A 303 15.51 22.13 -13.65
C SER A 303 14.44 21.93 -12.58
N GLU A 304 13.63 20.88 -12.68
CA GLU A 304 12.59 20.59 -11.69
C GLU A 304 13.22 20.18 -10.34
N LEU A 305 14.28 19.37 -10.35
CA LEU A 305 15.03 19.02 -9.14
C LEU A 305 15.59 20.27 -8.44
N SER A 306 16.20 21.20 -9.18
CA SER A 306 16.72 22.46 -8.62
C SER A 306 15.60 23.29 -7.98
N ALA A 307 14.46 23.42 -8.67
CA ALA A 307 13.32 24.17 -8.15
C ALA A 307 12.76 23.56 -6.84
N HIS A 308 12.72 22.22 -6.74
CA HIS A 308 12.30 21.54 -5.53
C HIS A 308 13.30 21.70 -4.37
N VAL A 309 14.60 21.66 -4.66
CA VAL A 309 15.67 21.89 -3.66
C VAL A 309 15.57 23.28 -3.06
N GLU A 310 15.43 24.30 -3.90
CA GLU A 310 15.33 25.70 -3.48
C GLU A 310 14.04 25.95 -2.69
N LYS A 311 12.89 25.51 -3.21
CA LYS A 311 11.58 25.69 -2.57
C LYS A 311 11.49 24.99 -1.21
N GLY A 312 12.15 23.84 -1.06
CA GLY A 312 12.15 23.05 0.17
C GLY A 312 13.25 23.44 1.17
N SER A 313 14.17 24.34 0.79
CA SER A 313 15.42 24.61 1.52
C SER A 313 16.15 23.31 1.89
N LEU A 314 16.27 22.40 0.92
CA LEU A 314 16.69 21.02 1.18
C LEU A 314 18.16 20.89 1.61
N PHE A 315 19.01 21.87 1.32
CA PHE A 315 20.39 21.89 1.84
C PHE A 315 20.41 21.97 3.37
N ASP A 316 19.69 22.94 3.96
CA ASP A 316 19.61 23.11 5.42
C ASP A 316 18.93 21.90 6.09
N VAL A 317 17.89 21.36 5.46
CA VAL A 317 17.19 20.17 5.94
C VAL A 317 18.13 18.97 5.91
N SER A 318 18.82 18.74 4.79
CA SER A 318 19.72 17.61 4.62
C SER A 318 20.94 17.70 5.53
N GLU A 319 21.48 18.89 5.80
CA GLU A 319 22.59 19.07 6.75
C GLU A 319 22.19 18.56 8.15
N LEU A 320 21.03 18.96 8.64
CA LEU A 320 20.52 18.46 9.92
C LEU A 320 20.19 16.97 9.87
N GLU A 321 19.66 16.45 8.76
CA GLU A 321 19.40 15.01 8.60
C GLU A 321 20.69 14.18 8.75
N GLN A 322 21.78 14.61 8.10
CA GLN A 322 23.08 13.94 8.22
C GLN A 322 23.63 14.06 9.63
N SER A 323 23.54 15.23 10.26
CA SER A 323 24.00 15.39 11.64
C SER A 323 23.19 14.56 12.64
N LEU A 324 21.87 14.42 12.45
CA LEU A 324 21.02 13.53 13.25
C LEU A 324 21.35 12.06 13.05
N ALA A 325 21.78 11.67 11.84
CA ALA A 325 22.12 10.30 11.49
C ALA A 325 23.53 9.90 11.96
N CYS A 326 24.50 10.81 11.86
CA CYS A 326 25.93 10.50 12.00
C CYS A 326 26.61 11.15 13.22
N ASP A 327 26.17 12.34 13.67
CA ASP A 327 26.89 13.11 14.69
C ASP A 327 26.31 12.93 16.11
N ASP A 328 27.18 12.98 17.11
CA ASP A 328 26.85 12.88 18.55
C ASP A 328 26.60 14.26 19.22
N SER A 329 25.89 15.17 18.54
CA SER A 329 25.73 16.58 18.98
C SER A 329 24.29 16.94 19.38
N HIS A 330 23.75 16.35 20.45
CA HIS A 330 22.34 16.53 20.87
C HIS A 330 21.89 17.98 21.01
N ALA A 331 22.66 18.82 21.72
CA ALA A 331 22.25 20.20 22.01
C ALA A 331 22.21 21.09 20.75
N SER A 332 23.15 20.91 19.82
CA SER A 332 23.12 21.63 18.53
C SER A 332 21.96 21.14 17.69
N ASN A 333 21.84 19.82 17.51
CA ASN A 333 20.81 19.20 16.70
C ASN A 333 19.41 19.57 17.16
N LEU A 334 19.17 19.64 18.46
CA LEU A 334 17.89 20.09 19.01
C LEU A 334 17.60 21.56 18.68
N LYS A 335 18.60 22.44 18.85
CA LYS A 335 18.46 23.88 18.56
C LYS A 335 18.18 24.11 17.06
N ASP A 336 18.90 23.43 16.19
CA ASP A 336 18.76 23.54 14.74
C ASP A 336 17.42 22.94 14.28
N LEU A 337 16.96 21.85 14.90
CA LEU A 337 15.63 21.29 14.67
C LEU A 337 14.52 22.27 15.05
N GLU A 338 14.59 22.89 16.23
CA GLU A 338 13.60 23.88 16.64
C GLU A 338 13.56 25.11 15.72
N LYS A 339 14.72 25.53 15.22
CA LYS A 339 14.83 26.60 14.22
C LYS A 339 14.14 26.20 12.91
N LEU A 340 14.41 25.00 12.39
CA LEU A 340 13.83 24.51 11.14
C LEU A 340 12.33 24.24 11.23
N ILE A 341 11.81 23.77 12.37
CA ILE A 341 10.36 23.60 12.57
C ILE A 341 9.62 24.94 12.42
N ARG A 342 10.21 26.04 12.88
CA ARG A 342 9.64 27.40 12.77
C ARG A 342 9.82 28.02 11.39
N SER A 343 10.76 27.50 10.59
CA SER A 343 11.04 27.98 9.23
C SER A 343 9.95 27.56 8.23
N PRO A 344 9.83 28.23 7.07
CA PRO A 344 8.82 27.95 6.05
C PRO A 344 9.15 26.73 5.17
N ILE A 345 9.66 25.65 5.76
CA ILE A 345 9.89 24.37 5.06
C ILE A 345 8.63 23.50 4.99
N PRO A 346 8.56 22.50 4.09
CA PRO A 346 7.44 21.58 3.99
C PRO A 346 7.16 20.80 5.29
N ASN A 347 5.88 20.54 5.58
CA ASN A 347 5.47 19.75 6.75
C ASN A 347 6.09 18.36 6.78
N SER A 348 6.23 17.72 5.62
CA SER A 348 6.89 16.41 5.47
C SER A 348 8.33 16.43 5.99
N SER A 349 9.10 17.48 5.69
CA SER A 349 10.47 17.65 6.16
C SER A 349 10.52 17.87 7.68
N LYS A 350 9.60 18.65 8.24
CA LYS A 350 9.49 18.87 9.70
C LYS A 350 9.21 17.57 10.45
N VAL A 351 8.26 16.79 9.95
CA VAL A 351 7.89 15.49 10.51
C VAL A 351 9.07 14.53 10.42
N ARG A 352 9.71 14.45 9.25
CA ARG A 352 10.86 13.58 9.02
C ARG A 352 12.03 13.87 9.94
N LEU A 353 12.42 15.15 10.09
CA LEU A 353 13.46 15.55 11.02
C LEU A 353 13.12 15.17 12.47
N THR A 354 11.85 15.33 12.85
CA THR A 354 11.37 14.93 14.19
C THR A 354 11.41 13.41 14.38
N VAL A 355 11.11 12.62 13.35
CA VAL A 355 11.26 11.16 13.34
C VAL A 355 12.73 10.76 13.54
N LEU A 356 13.65 11.36 12.78
CA LEU A 356 15.09 11.08 12.90
C LEU A 356 15.60 11.41 14.31
N TYR A 357 15.22 12.57 14.85
CA TYR A 357 15.50 12.94 16.24
C TYR A 357 14.96 11.91 17.23
N ALA A 358 13.70 11.47 17.05
CA ALA A 358 13.06 10.50 17.92
C ALA A 358 13.84 9.18 17.93
N LEU A 359 14.23 8.66 16.77
CA LEU A 359 14.98 7.41 16.61
C LEU A 359 16.43 7.50 17.15
N ARG A 360 17.08 8.65 16.98
CA ARG A 360 18.46 8.90 17.44
C ARG A 360 18.54 9.00 18.97
N TYR A 361 17.66 9.80 19.55
CA TYR A 361 17.73 10.19 20.97
C TYR A 361 16.69 9.49 21.86
N GLU A 362 16.20 8.31 21.45
CA GLU A 362 15.19 7.53 22.19
C GLU A 362 15.54 7.33 23.68
N LYS A 363 16.83 7.05 23.95
CA LYS A 363 17.36 6.75 25.29
C LYS A 363 18.08 7.94 25.93
N HIS A 364 18.08 9.11 25.28
CA HIS A 364 18.79 10.28 25.78
C HIS A 364 18.07 10.87 27.01
N PRO A 365 18.77 11.23 28.10
CA PRO A 365 18.13 11.74 29.32
C PRO A 365 17.37 13.04 29.09
N ASN A 366 17.87 13.89 28.19
CA ASN A 366 17.23 15.16 27.81
C ASN A 366 16.41 15.01 26.52
N ASN A 367 15.60 13.95 26.41
CA ASN A 367 14.75 13.73 25.24
C ASN A 367 13.62 14.78 25.19
N ALA A 368 13.64 15.64 24.17
CA ALA A 368 12.70 16.73 23.99
C ALA A 368 11.52 16.41 23.06
N LEU A 369 11.29 15.12 22.74
CA LEU A 369 10.29 14.70 21.75
C LEU A 369 8.88 15.25 22.00
N SER A 370 8.43 15.26 23.26
CA SER A 370 7.11 15.79 23.62
C SER A 370 6.97 17.29 23.32
N SER A 371 8.01 18.07 23.57
CA SER A 371 8.08 19.50 23.22
C SER A 371 8.05 19.69 21.71
N LEU A 372 8.81 18.89 20.96
CA LEU A 372 8.86 18.96 19.50
C LEU A 372 7.50 18.65 18.87
N LEU A 373 6.78 17.63 19.37
CA LEU A 373 5.42 17.31 18.92
C LEU A 373 4.43 18.47 19.17
N GLN A 374 4.55 19.16 20.31
CA GLN A 374 3.75 20.36 20.58
C GLN A 374 4.10 21.52 19.63
N GLN A 375 5.39 21.69 19.29
CA GLN A 375 5.82 22.69 18.31
C GLN A 375 5.28 22.40 16.91
N LEU A 376 5.31 21.14 16.45
CA LEU A 376 4.69 20.75 15.17
C LEU A 376 3.20 21.10 15.13
N ALA A 377 2.47 20.79 16.21
CA ALA A 377 1.05 21.14 16.31
C ALA A 377 0.81 22.66 16.26
N ARG A 378 1.66 23.46 16.92
CA ARG A 378 1.57 24.94 16.89
C ARG A 378 1.82 25.53 15.51
N VAL A 379 2.70 24.91 14.73
CA VAL A 379 3.01 25.34 13.35
C VAL A 379 1.96 24.86 12.33
N GLY A 380 0.95 24.10 12.78
CA GLY A 380 -0.17 23.67 11.95
C GLY A 380 0.08 22.37 11.18
N VAL A 381 1.04 21.54 11.61
CA VAL A 381 1.23 20.20 11.04
C VAL A 381 0.01 19.34 11.41
N PRO A 382 -0.65 18.68 10.43
CA PRO A 382 -1.81 17.84 10.71
C PRO A 382 -1.50 16.72 11.72
N PRO A 383 -2.45 16.38 12.62
CA PRO A 383 -2.24 15.32 13.61
C PRO A 383 -2.01 13.95 12.98
N GLU A 384 -2.56 13.71 11.79
CA GLU A 384 -2.34 12.48 11.02
C GLU A 384 -0.87 12.33 10.61
N GLU A 385 -0.25 13.41 10.12
CA GLU A 385 1.17 13.43 9.75
C GLU A 385 2.07 13.32 10.98
N SER A 386 1.77 14.04 12.07
CA SER A 386 2.60 13.96 13.28
C SER A 386 2.46 12.64 14.04
N SER A 387 1.34 11.92 13.88
CA SER A 387 1.14 10.60 14.48
C SER A 387 2.12 9.53 13.97
N VAL A 388 2.72 9.75 12.80
CA VAL A 388 3.71 8.83 12.22
C VAL A 388 4.95 8.70 13.10
N VAL A 389 5.30 9.74 13.86
CA VAL A 389 6.45 9.74 14.78
C VAL A 389 6.31 8.62 15.82
N ASN A 390 5.14 8.52 16.45
CA ASN A 390 4.87 7.46 17.42
C ASN A 390 4.76 6.09 16.74
N THR A 391 4.19 6.05 15.54
CA THR A 391 4.04 4.81 14.76
C THR A 391 5.39 4.22 14.38
N LEU A 392 6.32 5.05 13.91
CA LEU A 392 7.68 4.62 13.60
C LEU A 392 8.48 4.23 14.83
N PHE A 393 8.27 4.90 15.96
CA PHE A 393 8.87 4.49 17.24
C PHE A 393 8.38 3.10 17.68
N GLU A 394 7.10 2.76 17.46
CA GLU A 394 6.58 1.40 17.69
C GLU A 394 7.12 0.37 16.67
N TYR A 395 7.30 0.80 15.41
CA TYR A 395 7.79 -0.06 14.33
C TYR A 395 9.28 -0.39 14.48
N ALA A 396 10.12 0.61 14.70
CA ALA A 396 11.58 0.52 14.62
C ALA A 396 12.31 1.08 15.86
N GLY A 397 11.63 1.16 17.01
CA GLY A 397 12.27 1.58 18.27
C GLY A 397 13.42 0.65 18.68
N SER A 398 14.33 1.13 19.52
CA SER A 398 15.56 0.43 19.96
C SER A 398 15.34 -0.91 20.67
N LYS A 399 14.11 -1.24 21.09
CA LYS A 399 13.74 -2.56 21.62
C LYS A 399 13.52 -3.62 20.54
N ARG A 400 13.20 -3.19 19.31
CA ARG A 400 12.94 -4.08 18.17
C ARG A 400 14.14 -4.20 17.25
N ARG A 401 14.95 -3.15 17.13
CA ARG A 401 16.17 -3.14 16.32
C ARG A 401 17.20 -4.16 16.83
N LEU A 402 17.91 -4.81 15.90
CA LEU A 402 18.94 -5.80 16.17
C LEU A 402 20.21 -5.15 16.71
N ASP A 403 20.66 -4.10 16.03
CA ASP A 403 21.90 -3.39 16.30
C ASP A 403 21.63 -1.91 16.56
N ASN A 404 22.56 -1.26 17.26
CA ASN A 404 22.54 0.19 17.41
C ASN A 404 23.04 0.83 16.11
N ILE A 405 22.12 1.17 15.20
CA ILE A 405 22.39 1.77 13.88
C ILE A 405 23.13 3.12 13.91
N PHE A 406 23.32 3.64 15.11
CA PHE A 406 23.78 4.98 15.45
C PHE A 406 25.14 4.98 16.13
N GLU A 407 25.69 3.80 16.41
CA GLU A 407 27.07 3.69 16.89
C GLU A 407 28.02 4.05 15.75
N PRO A 408 28.90 5.05 15.92
CA PRO A 408 29.99 5.25 14.97
C PRO A 408 30.77 3.94 14.93
N GLU A 409 31.10 3.46 13.71
CA GLU A 409 31.87 2.23 13.54
C GLU A 409 33.04 2.24 14.52
N SER A 410 32.94 1.44 15.58
CA SER A 410 33.96 1.39 16.61
C SER A 410 35.31 1.17 15.94
N PHE A 411 36.31 1.90 16.44
CA PHE A 411 37.71 2.03 15.99
C PHE A 411 38.49 0.71 15.74
N PHE A 412 37.85 -0.46 15.77
CA PHE A 412 38.37 -1.77 15.45
C PHE A 412 37.92 -2.27 14.06
N SER A 413 38.23 -1.51 13.01
CA SER A 413 38.59 -2.14 11.73
C SER A 413 39.63 -1.32 10.96
N ARG A 414 40.88 -1.78 11.01
CA ARG A 414 41.86 -1.54 9.95
C ARG A 414 41.38 -2.25 8.67
N THR A 415 40.24 -1.81 8.11
CA THR A 415 39.77 -2.23 6.78
C THR A 415 39.62 -1.06 5.81
N LYS A 416 40.11 0.13 6.20
CA LYS A 416 40.26 1.33 5.35
C LYS A 416 41.24 1.16 4.16
N SER A 417 41.94 0.03 4.02
CA SER A 417 43.01 -0.12 3.04
C SER A 417 42.61 -0.70 1.68
N GLU A 418 41.53 -1.47 1.56
CA GLU A 418 41.22 -2.19 0.30
C GLU A 418 39.98 -1.70 -0.46
N PHE A 419 39.17 -0.81 0.12
CA PHE A 419 37.98 -0.25 -0.54
C PHE A 419 37.84 1.26 -0.30
N LYS A 420 38.97 1.97 -0.25
CA LYS A 420 38.99 3.44 -0.13
C LYS A 420 38.31 4.12 -1.32
N GLU A 421 38.21 3.42 -2.46
CA GLU A 421 37.52 3.86 -3.69
C GLU A 421 35.98 3.83 -3.61
N LEU A 422 35.39 3.03 -2.70
CA LEU A 422 33.94 3.07 -2.43
C LEU A 422 33.52 4.31 -1.64
N ASN A 423 34.47 4.96 -0.99
CA ASN A 423 34.24 6.22 -0.30
C ASN A 423 34.50 7.31 -1.31
N GLY A 424 33.48 7.68 -2.08
CA GLY A 424 33.52 8.87 -2.93
C GLY A 424 33.90 10.12 -2.13
N ILE A 425 34.00 11.26 -2.82
CA ILE A 425 34.34 12.54 -2.16
C ILE A 425 33.33 12.81 -1.04
N GLU A 426 33.78 12.78 0.22
CA GLU A 426 32.92 12.98 1.38
C GLU A 426 32.33 14.38 1.34
N ASN A 427 31.01 14.45 1.17
CA ASN A 427 30.23 15.68 1.20
C ASN A 427 29.45 15.71 2.51
N VAL A 428 29.24 16.91 3.07
CA VAL A 428 28.42 17.13 4.27
C VAL A 428 27.02 16.53 4.11
N TYR A 429 26.51 16.51 2.89
CA TYR A 429 25.17 16.00 2.57
C TYR A 429 25.08 14.48 2.36
N THR A 430 26.19 13.74 2.32
CA THR A 430 26.22 12.30 1.97
C THR A 430 27.11 11.48 2.91
N GLN A 431 27.11 11.81 4.20
CA GLN A 431 27.94 11.13 5.20
C GLN A 431 27.39 9.75 5.60
N HIS A 432 26.07 9.66 5.73
CA HIS A 432 25.38 8.43 6.12
C HIS A 432 25.56 7.32 5.09
N LYS A 433 25.88 6.12 5.58
CA LYS A 433 25.94 4.89 4.79
C LYS A 433 24.86 3.92 5.26
N PRO A 434 24.04 3.35 4.35
CA PRO A 434 23.04 2.37 4.72
C PRO A 434 23.64 1.19 5.48
N ARG A 435 22.91 0.67 6.48
CA ARG A 435 23.36 -0.50 7.27
C ARG A 435 23.69 -1.71 6.39
N LEU A 436 23.00 -1.82 5.24
CA LEU A 436 23.24 -2.85 4.24
C LEU A 436 24.71 -2.96 3.82
N GLN A 437 25.42 -1.82 3.71
CA GLN A 437 26.81 -1.79 3.26
C GLN A 437 27.73 -2.56 4.22
N SER A 438 27.69 -2.24 5.51
CA SER A 438 28.57 -2.87 6.52
C SER A 438 28.24 -4.35 6.72
N LEU A 439 26.95 -4.70 6.59
CA LEU A 439 26.46 -6.07 6.65
C LEU A 439 27.01 -6.91 5.48
N LEU A 440 26.87 -6.43 4.24
CA LEU A 440 27.40 -7.12 3.06
C LEU A 440 28.92 -7.23 3.09
N MET A 441 29.61 -6.19 3.54
CA MET A 441 31.07 -6.26 3.72
C MET A 441 31.46 -7.32 4.74
N SER A 442 30.71 -7.47 5.82
CA SER A 442 30.92 -8.53 6.82
C SER A 442 30.60 -9.91 6.25
N LEU A 443 29.57 -10.04 5.42
CA LEU A 443 29.19 -11.29 4.77
C LEU A 443 30.26 -11.76 3.76
N ILE A 444 30.71 -10.87 2.87
CA ILE A 444 31.74 -11.16 1.86
C ILE A 444 33.06 -11.57 2.53
N LYS A 445 33.38 -10.99 3.70
CA LYS A 445 34.58 -11.33 4.48
C LYS A 445 34.41 -12.59 5.35
N GLY A 446 33.25 -13.26 5.32
CA GLY A 446 32.97 -14.43 6.17
C GLY A 446 32.88 -14.11 7.67
N ARG A 447 32.63 -12.85 8.03
CA ARG A 447 32.59 -12.34 9.42
C ARG A 447 31.18 -12.04 9.92
N LEU A 448 30.15 -12.30 9.12
CA LEU A 448 28.76 -12.07 9.52
C LEU A 448 28.37 -13.05 10.63
N ARG A 449 28.10 -12.51 11.82
CA ARG A 449 27.83 -13.28 13.05
C ARG A 449 26.57 -14.13 12.93
N GLU A 450 26.64 -15.38 13.37
CA GLU A 450 25.51 -16.31 13.40
C GLU A 450 24.50 -15.96 14.49
N GLN A 451 24.93 -15.28 15.56
CA GLN A 451 24.01 -14.85 16.63
C GLN A 451 23.00 -13.80 16.13
N THR A 452 23.39 -12.99 15.15
CA THR A 452 22.53 -11.95 14.56
C THR A 452 21.89 -12.42 13.26
N HIS A 453 22.63 -13.19 12.45
CA HIS A 453 22.17 -13.68 11.14
C HIS A 453 22.36 -15.20 11.02
N PRO A 454 21.56 -16.01 11.72
CA PRO A 454 21.68 -17.47 11.68
C PRO A 454 21.33 -18.04 10.30
N TYR A 455 21.80 -19.26 10.05
CA TYR A 455 21.28 -20.13 8.99
C TYR A 455 19.97 -20.79 9.43
N ILE A 456 19.18 -21.31 8.49
CA ILE A 456 18.04 -22.17 8.83
C ILE A 456 18.54 -23.47 9.49
N GLU A 457 17.83 -23.92 10.51
CA GLU A 457 18.15 -25.16 11.24
C GLU A 457 18.33 -26.35 10.29
N GLY A 458 19.40 -27.14 10.50
CA GLY A 458 19.74 -28.28 9.64
C GLY A 458 20.59 -27.95 8.41
N THR A 459 20.89 -26.67 8.15
CA THR A 459 21.76 -26.28 7.02
C THR A 459 23.23 -26.30 7.41
N ALA A 460 24.10 -26.79 6.52
CA ALA A 460 25.55 -26.77 6.73
C ALA A 460 26.08 -25.33 6.79
N ILE A 461 27.05 -25.09 7.68
CA ILE A 461 27.70 -23.78 7.82
C ILE A 461 28.80 -23.66 6.77
N PHE A 462 28.71 -22.62 5.93
CA PHE A 462 29.73 -22.29 4.94
C PHE A 462 30.56 -21.09 5.42
N LYS A 463 31.89 -21.24 5.44
CA LYS A 463 32.85 -20.20 5.86
C LYS A 463 33.61 -19.57 4.69
N GLU A 464 33.45 -20.10 3.49
CA GLU A 464 34.09 -19.59 2.28
C GLU A 464 33.46 -18.27 1.80
N LYS A 465 34.20 -17.52 0.99
CA LYS A 465 33.73 -16.25 0.41
C LYS A 465 32.54 -16.55 -0.53
N PRO A 466 31.34 -16.02 -0.26
CA PRO A 466 30.21 -16.22 -1.16
C PRO A 466 30.44 -15.53 -2.50
N GLN A 467 30.16 -16.24 -3.59
CA GLN A 467 30.23 -15.69 -4.94
C GLN A 467 28.93 -14.99 -5.33
N ASP A 468 27.80 -15.59 -4.98
CA ASP A 468 26.47 -15.10 -5.34
C ASP A 468 25.66 -14.80 -4.08
N ILE A 469 25.17 -13.57 -3.97
CA ILE A 469 24.38 -13.10 -2.84
C ILE A 469 23.07 -12.52 -3.38
N ILE A 470 21.96 -12.95 -2.80
CA ILE A 470 20.64 -12.42 -3.09
C ILE A 470 20.14 -11.81 -1.78
N VAL A 471 19.80 -10.53 -1.79
CA VAL A 471 19.29 -9.82 -0.62
C VAL A 471 17.82 -9.55 -0.83
N TYR A 472 16.98 -9.94 0.11
CA TYR A 472 15.58 -9.55 0.13
C TYR A 472 15.29 -8.70 1.36
N MET A 473 14.80 -7.47 1.14
CA MET A 473 14.43 -6.54 2.19
C MET A 473 12.91 -6.51 2.38
N ILE A 474 12.45 -7.03 3.52
CA ILE A 474 11.06 -7.01 3.95
C ILE A 474 10.69 -5.59 4.39
N GLY A 475 9.62 -5.02 3.83
CA GLY A 475 9.25 -3.62 4.06
C GLY A 475 9.94 -2.65 3.10
N GLY A 476 10.46 -3.16 1.99
CA GLY A 476 10.94 -2.40 0.85
C GLY A 476 12.40 -1.95 0.93
N THR A 477 12.95 -1.67 -0.25
CA THR A 477 14.32 -1.20 -0.53
C THR A 477 14.33 0.29 -0.86
N THR A 478 15.50 0.88 -1.05
CA THR A 478 15.68 2.26 -1.48
C THR A 478 16.68 2.34 -2.64
N TYR A 479 16.62 3.40 -3.46
CA TYR A 479 17.63 3.62 -4.49
C TYR A 479 19.03 3.91 -3.93
N THR A 480 19.11 4.43 -2.69
CA THR A 480 20.38 4.59 -1.97
C THR A 480 21.04 3.24 -1.71
N GLU A 481 20.27 2.23 -1.31
CA GLU A 481 20.78 0.85 -1.15
C GLU A 481 21.11 0.21 -2.50
N ALA A 482 20.30 0.44 -3.53
CA ALA A 482 20.58 -0.05 -4.88
C ALA A 482 21.93 0.47 -5.41
N LYS A 483 22.25 1.75 -5.16
CA LYS A 483 23.57 2.32 -5.45
C LYS A 483 24.69 1.55 -4.74
N VAL A 484 24.55 1.30 -3.43
CA VAL A 484 25.57 0.56 -2.66
C VAL A 484 25.80 -0.83 -3.25
N ILE A 485 24.73 -1.53 -3.65
CA ILE A 485 24.82 -2.84 -4.31
C ILE A 485 25.57 -2.74 -5.63
N HIS A 486 25.23 -1.75 -6.44
CA HIS A 486 25.90 -1.50 -7.71
C HIS A 486 27.39 -1.25 -7.54
N GLU A 487 27.77 -0.39 -6.59
CA GLU A 487 29.17 -0.12 -6.28
C GLU A 487 29.89 -1.39 -5.80
N ILE A 488 29.28 -2.19 -4.91
CA ILE A 488 29.88 -3.46 -4.49
C ILE A 488 30.06 -4.41 -5.68
N ASN A 489 29.08 -4.52 -6.58
CA ASN A 489 29.19 -5.35 -7.78
C ASN A 489 30.31 -4.91 -8.73
N LEU A 490 30.58 -3.59 -8.81
CA LEU A 490 31.65 -3.06 -9.64
C LEU A 490 33.04 -3.32 -9.05
N TYR A 491 33.21 -3.10 -7.74
CA TYR A 491 34.53 -3.10 -7.11
C TYR A 491 34.89 -4.43 -6.42
N ALA A 492 33.92 -5.21 -5.95
CA ALA A 492 34.18 -6.48 -5.27
C ALA A 492 34.33 -7.63 -6.27
N ALA A 493 35.56 -7.83 -6.76
CA ALA A 493 35.86 -8.92 -7.70
C ALA A 493 35.40 -10.30 -7.19
N GLY A 494 34.70 -11.03 -8.07
CA GLY A 494 34.21 -12.38 -7.81
C GLY A 494 32.96 -12.46 -6.92
N VAL A 495 32.27 -11.35 -6.68
CA VAL A 495 30.99 -11.31 -5.96
C VAL A 495 29.93 -10.71 -6.86
N ARG A 496 28.73 -11.30 -6.87
CA ARG A 496 27.55 -10.79 -7.56
C ARG A 496 26.41 -10.71 -6.57
N ILE A 497 25.78 -9.53 -6.51
CA ILE A 497 24.71 -9.24 -5.57
C ILE A 497 23.48 -8.76 -6.32
N VAL A 498 22.33 -9.34 -6.00
CA VAL A 498 21.02 -8.88 -6.46
C VAL A 498 20.21 -8.46 -5.25
N LEU A 499 19.67 -7.24 -5.28
CA LEU A 499 18.77 -6.71 -4.26
C LEU A 499 17.32 -6.83 -4.71
N ALA A 500 16.46 -7.24 -3.79
CA ALA A 500 15.02 -7.34 -4.00
C ALA A 500 14.25 -6.83 -2.77
N GLY A 501 13.02 -6.37 -3.00
CA GLY A 501 12.08 -6.05 -1.92
C GLY A 501 10.66 -5.91 -2.45
N ASP A 502 9.70 -5.74 -1.56
CA ASP A 502 8.27 -5.57 -1.90
C ASP A 502 7.94 -4.19 -2.49
N ARG A 503 8.81 -3.21 -2.28
CA ARG A 503 8.67 -1.86 -2.81
C ARG A 503 10.04 -1.19 -2.89
N ILE A 504 10.18 -0.18 -3.72
CA ILE A 504 11.26 0.80 -3.62
C ILE A 504 10.67 2.07 -3.02
N HIS A 505 11.19 2.46 -1.86
CA HIS A 505 10.69 3.56 -1.07
C HIS A 505 11.47 4.86 -1.32
N ASN A 506 10.71 5.93 -1.50
CA ASN A 506 11.08 7.28 -1.05
C ASN A 506 10.52 7.55 0.35
N SER A 507 10.92 8.67 0.97
CA SER A 507 10.53 9.01 2.34
C SER A 507 9.00 9.13 2.49
N LYS A 508 8.33 9.70 1.50
CA LYS A 508 6.86 9.86 1.47
C LYS A 508 6.16 8.51 1.48
N SER A 509 6.53 7.61 0.58
CA SER A 509 5.90 6.29 0.44
C SER A 509 6.14 5.40 1.67
N PHE A 510 7.32 5.53 2.31
CA PHE A 510 7.64 4.82 3.54
C PHE A 510 6.77 5.31 4.70
N LEU A 511 6.70 6.63 4.92
CA LEU A 511 5.83 7.21 5.95
C LEU A 511 4.36 6.89 5.72
N GLN A 512 3.89 6.95 4.46
CA GLN A 512 2.51 6.59 4.11
C GLN A 512 2.19 5.12 4.39
N GLN A 513 3.12 4.21 4.09
CA GLN A 513 2.95 2.78 4.40
C GLN A 513 2.78 2.58 5.92
N MET A 514 3.58 3.27 6.74
CA MET A 514 3.46 3.21 8.20
C MET A 514 2.12 3.74 8.70
N ILE A 515 1.68 4.90 8.21
CA ILE A 515 0.39 5.50 8.57
C ILE A 515 -0.76 4.58 8.19
N GLN A 516 -0.76 4.07 6.95
CA GLN A 516 -1.80 3.19 6.45
C GLN A 516 -1.89 1.91 7.27
N GLN A 517 -0.75 1.30 7.62
CA GLN A 517 -0.75 0.11 8.45
C GLN A 517 -1.30 0.39 9.85
N LYS A 518 -0.92 1.50 10.48
CA LYS A 518 -1.44 1.87 11.80
C LYS A 518 -2.96 2.07 11.77
N GLN A 519 -3.49 2.71 10.71
CA GLN A 519 -4.93 2.85 10.51
C GLN A 519 -5.62 1.50 10.38
N LEU A 520 -5.07 0.57 9.60
CA LEU A 520 -5.60 -0.80 9.46
C LEU A 520 -5.58 -1.56 10.81
N THR A 521 -4.49 -1.47 11.57
CA THR A 521 -4.39 -2.06 12.91
C THR A 521 -5.43 -1.46 13.85
N LEU A 522 -5.63 -0.14 13.84
CA LEU A 522 -6.63 0.53 14.68
C LEU A 522 -8.04 0.08 14.30
N LEU A 523 -8.36 0.01 13.01
CA LEU A 523 -9.64 -0.51 12.54
C LEU A 523 -9.84 -1.95 13.03
N ASN A 524 -8.90 -2.85 12.76
CA ASN A 524 -8.99 -4.26 13.18
C ASN A 524 -9.12 -4.42 14.70
N ASN A 525 -8.46 -3.58 15.49
CA ASN A 525 -8.59 -3.56 16.95
C ASN A 525 -9.95 -3.02 17.44
N VAL A 526 -10.52 -2.04 16.74
CA VAL A 526 -11.86 -1.51 17.01
C VAL A 526 -12.92 -2.56 16.68
N TRP A 527 -12.75 -3.32 15.59
CA TRP A 527 -13.66 -4.39 15.18
C TRP A 527 -13.51 -5.68 16.02
N SER A 528 -12.32 -5.95 16.58
CA SER A 528 -12.07 -7.17 17.40
C SER A 528 -12.34 -6.99 18.90
N ARG A 529 -12.61 -5.77 19.40
CA ARG A 529 -12.94 -5.50 20.81
C ARG A 529 -14.24 -4.72 20.97
N PRO A 530 -15.42 -5.37 20.96
CA PRO A 530 -16.68 -4.69 21.23
C PRO A 530 -16.83 -4.12 22.66
N TYR A 531 -15.88 -4.37 23.59
CA TYR A 531 -16.06 -4.06 25.02
C TYR A 531 -15.07 -3.07 25.67
N THR A 532 -14.00 -2.60 25.01
CA THR A 532 -12.94 -1.83 25.72
C THR A 532 -12.87 -0.34 25.38
N ILE A 533 -13.56 0.13 24.35
CA ILE A 533 -13.57 1.56 23.97
C ILE A 533 -14.30 2.44 25.01
N PHE A 534 -15.19 1.86 25.82
CA PHE A 534 -15.91 2.60 26.85
C PHE A 534 -15.06 3.03 28.07
N ILE A 535 -13.91 2.39 28.34
CA ILE A 535 -13.12 2.67 29.55
C ILE A 535 -12.00 3.69 29.29
N LYS A 536 -11.41 3.74 28.08
CA LYS A 536 -10.31 4.68 27.79
C LYS A 536 -10.77 6.09 27.44
N ILE A 537 -11.96 6.26 26.85
CA ILE A 537 -12.54 7.59 26.60
C ILE A 537 -12.91 8.28 27.93
N HIS A 538 -13.26 7.52 28.96
CA HIS A 538 -13.61 8.06 30.27
C HIS A 538 -12.42 8.57 31.09
N HIS A 539 -11.19 8.13 30.79
CA HIS A 539 -9.98 8.49 31.56
C HIS A 539 -9.23 9.71 31.02
N GLN A 540 -9.50 10.12 29.78
CA GLN A 540 -8.78 11.21 29.10
C GLN A 540 -9.51 12.56 29.14
N TRP A 541 -10.70 12.60 29.76
CA TRP A 541 -11.52 13.82 29.95
C TRP A 541 -11.49 14.35 31.39
N SER A 542 -10.58 13.87 32.24
CA SER A 542 -10.48 14.27 33.65
C SER A 542 -9.52 15.45 33.91
N SER A 543 -9.11 16.18 32.88
CA SER A 543 -8.20 17.31 33.04
C SER A 543 -8.58 18.40 32.06
N VAL A 544 -8.89 19.59 32.59
CA VAL A 544 -9.35 20.81 31.90
C VAL A 544 -10.89 20.96 31.87
N ILE A 545 -11.46 21.45 32.98
CA ILE A 545 -12.10 22.78 33.10
C ILE A 545 -12.57 22.98 34.55
N ARG A 546 -12.28 24.18 35.06
CA ARG A 546 -12.59 24.74 36.39
C ARG A 546 -13.83 25.64 36.24
N LEU A 547 -14.64 25.74 37.31
CA LEU A 547 -15.77 26.69 37.56
C LEU A 547 -17.06 26.35 36.77
N GLU A 548 -18.27 26.20 37.32
CA GLU A 548 -18.86 26.47 38.64
C GLU A 548 -20.04 25.50 38.91
N GLN A 549 -20.14 25.11 40.19
CA GLN A 549 -21.16 24.39 40.93
C GLN A 549 -22.49 23.94 40.26
N ILE A 550 -22.67 22.61 40.15
CA ILE A 550 -23.90 21.93 40.60
C ILE A 550 -23.48 20.71 41.45
N ARG A 551 -23.88 20.68 42.73
CA ARG A 551 -23.62 19.57 43.65
C ARG A 551 -24.43 18.34 43.23
N CYS A 552 -23.77 17.29 42.74
CA CYS A 552 -24.33 15.94 42.75
C CYS A 552 -23.82 15.20 43.99
N SER A 553 -24.75 14.88 44.90
CA SER A 553 -24.51 14.05 46.08
C SER A 553 -24.01 12.67 45.65
N THR A 554 -22.83 12.29 46.15
CA THR A 554 -22.30 10.94 46.07
C THR A 554 -23.02 10.05 47.08
N HIS A 555 -24.05 9.35 46.63
CA HIS A 555 -24.45 8.08 47.21
C HIS A 555 -24.85 7.12 46.08
N MET A 556 -23.95 6.18 45.76
CA MET A 556 -24.35 4.96 45.07
C MET A 556 -25.19 4.12 46.03
N PRO A 557 -26.42 3.72 45.67
CA PRO A 557 -27.01 2.52 46.22
C PRO A 557 -26.30 1.34 45.54
N LYS A 558 -25.56 0.56 46.35
CA LYS A 558 -25.17 -0.80 46.00
C LYS A 558 -26.46 -1.63 45.98
N ASP A 559 -27.13 -1.72 44.85
CA ASP A 559 -28.09 -2.78 44.61
C ASP A 559 -27.80 -3.45 43.27
N SER A 560 -27.48 -4.74 43.40
CA SER A 560 -27.34 -5.75 42.37
C SER A 560 -28.20 -5.50 41.13
N ILE A 561 -27.58 -5.47 39.95
CA ILE A 561 -28.25 -5.80 38.69
C ILE A 561 -28.75 -7.24 38.84
N LYS A 562 -30.04 -7.42 39.20
CA LYS A 562 -30.68 -8.72 39.09
C LYS A 562 -30.82 -9.04 37.58
N PRO A 563 -30.47 -10.27 37.15
CA PRO A 563 -30.67 -10.71 35.77
C PRO A 563 -32.18 -10.88 35.54
N GLY A 564 -32.86 -9.79 35.18
CA GLY A 564 -34.33 -9.78 35.17
C GLY A 564 -35.00 -8.92 34.09
N ASN A 565 -34.29 -8.03 33.39
CA ASN A 565 -34.88 -7.17 32.35
C ASN A 565 -34.20 -7.32 30.98
N ILE A 566 -33.79 -8.54 30.64
CA ILE A 566 -33.80 -8.94 29.23
C ILE A 566 -35.26 -9.21 28.92
N ILE A 567 -35.89 -8.39 28.09
CA ILE A 567 -37.20 -8.71 27.55
C ILE A 567 -37.04 -10.08 26.88
N LYS A 568 -37.62 -11.12 27.47
CA LYS A 568 -37.72 -12.44 26.85
C LYS A 568 -38.57 -12.24 25.60
N HIS A 569 -37.91 -12.05 24.47
CA HIS A 569 -38.59 -11.99 23.18
C HIS A 569 -39.08 -13.40 22.84
N SER A 570 -40.39 -13.48 22.64
CA SER A 570 -41.18 -14.69 22.42
C SER A 570 -40.65 -15.50 21.24
N SER A 571 -40.53 -16.82 21.44
CA SER A 571 -40.18 -17.86 20.49
C SER A 571 -41.04 -17.94 19.20
N LYS A 572 -42.05 -17.07 19.03
CA LYS A 572 -42.94 -17.07 17.86
C LYS A 572 -42.41 -16.27 16.67
N GLN A 573 -41.48 -15.33 16.85
CA GLN A 573 -40.94 -14.52 15.75
C GLN A 573 -39.75 -15.18 15.03
N SER A 574 -38.98 -16.01 15.75
CA SER A 574 -37.89 -16.82 15.18
C SER A 574 -38.37 -17.87 14.18
N GLU A 575 -39.55 -18.47 14.40
CA GLU A 575 -40.19 -19.36 13.42
C GLU A 575 -40.58 -18.63 12.12
N HIS A 576 -40.95 -17.35 12.20
CA HIS A 576 -41.37 -16.59 11.03
C HIS A 576 -40.20 -16.24 10.11
N LEU A 577 -39.01 -15.98 10.69
CA LEU A 577 -37.78 -15.77 9.92
C LEU A 577 -37.27 -17.10 9.35
N TYR A 578 -37.25 -18.18 10.12
CA TYR A 578 -36.83 -19.50 9.63
C TYR A 578 -37.69 -19.96 8.42
N ASN A 579 -39.00 -19.74 8.49
CA ASN A 579 -39.93 -20.04 7.39
C ASN A 579 -39.82 -19.10 6.18
N LEU A 580 -39.26 -17.88 6.32
CA LEU A 580 -39.14 -16.91 5.22
C LEU A 580 -37.86 -17.08 4.39
N TYR A 581 -36.78 -17.59 4.99
CA TYR A 581 -35.46 -17.63 4.36
C TYR A 581 -34.99 -19.02 3.96
N GLY A 582 -35.53 -20.09 4.57
CA GLY A 582 -34.90 -21.40 4.47
C GLY A 582 -33.46 -21.38 5.00
N PRO A 583 -32.78 -22.54 5.06
CA PRO A 583 -31.43 -22.61 5.58
C PRO A 583 -30.42 -21.91 4.66
N PHE A 584 -29.67 -20.96 5.22
CA PHE A 584 -28.65 -20.17 4.50
C PHE A 584 -27.45 -20.99 3.98
N SER A 585 -27.35 -22.27 4.33
CA SER A 585 -26.29 -23.20 3.94
C SER A 585 -26.77 -24.40 3.13
N GLY A 586 -28.08 -24.50 2.82
CA GLY A 586 -28.66 -25.73 2.26
C GLY A 586 -28.77 -26.89 3.27
N VAL A 587 -28.48 -26.64 4.55
CA VAL A 587 -28.62 -27.62 5.64
C VAL A 587 -29.89 -27.31 6.43
N GLU A 588 -30.91 -28.16 6.34
CA GLU A 588 -32.05 -28.09 7.26
C GLU A 588 -31.53 -28.21 8.70
N LEU A 589 -31.62 -27.13 9.49
CA LEU A 589 -31.35 -27.18 10.92
C LEU A 589 -32.56 -27.84 11.60
N SER A 590 -32.70 -29.15 11.41
CA SER A 590 -33.71 -29.96 12.09
C SER A 590 -33.32 -30.26 13.55
N GLU A 591 -32.09 -30.00 13.96
CA GLU A 591 -31.58 -30.38 15.29
C GLU A 591 -30.90 -29.22 16.02
N PRO A 592 -31.30 -28.93 17.28
CA PRO A 592 -30.77 -27.82 18.09
C PRO A 592 -29.27 -27.96 18.43
N GLU A 593 -28.71 -29.15 18.29
CA GLU A 593 -27.29 -29.44 18.56
C GLU A 593 -26.38 -28.73 17.54
N VAL A 594 -26.75 -28.70 16.25
CA VAL A 594 -25.98 -28.06 15.17
C VAL A 594 -25.88 -26.54 15.35
N PHE A 595 -26.91 -25.89 15.90
CA PHE A 595 -26.88 -24.45 16.14
C PHE A 595 -25.82 -24.06 17.18
N SER A 596 -25.61 -24.90 18.20
CA SER A 596 -24.64 -24.67 19.27
C SER A 596 -23.18 -24.84 18.82
N GLU A 597 -22.95 -25.64 17.78
CA GLU A 597 -21.65 -25.87 17.17
C GLU A 597 -21.20 -24.75 16.22
N LEU A 598 -22.13 -23.92 15.74
CA LEU A 598 -21.81 -22.76 14.92
C LEU A 598 -21.02 -21.72 15.75
N SER A 599 -20.06 -21.04 15.12
CA SER A 599 -19.36 -19.96 15.83
C SER A 599 -20.35 -18.89 16.32
N PRO A 600 -20.12 -18.25 17.49
CA PRO A 600 -21.05 -17.27 18.06
C PRO A 600 -21.43 -16.13 17.10
N ASN A 601 -20.52 -15.76 16.18
CA ASN A 601 -20.75 -14.74 15.16
C ASN A 601 -21.73 -15.21 14.08
N VAL A 602 -21.70 -16.50 13.73
CA VAL A 602 -22.62 -17.12 12.78
C VAL A 602 -23.98 -17.32 13.43
N GLN A 603 -24.02 -17.78 14.69
CA GLN A 603 -25.25 -17.87 15.48
C GLN A 603 -25.97 -16.52 15.57
N ALA A 604 -25.23 -15.43 15.79
CA ALA A 604 -25.78 -14.09 15.90
C ALA A 604 -26.56 -13.64 14.66
N ALA A 605 -26.22 -14.13 13.46
CA ALA A 605 -26.93 -13.82 12.22
C ALA A 605 -28.35 -14.42 12.17
N TYR A 606 -28.59 -15.49 12.93
CA TYR A 606 -29.90 -16.16 13.03
C TYR A 606 -30.75 -15.63 14.19
N LEU A 607 -30.19 -14.80 15.07
CA LEU A 607 -30.89 -14.16 16.19
C LEU A 607 -31.46 -12.80 15.79
N GLU A 608 -32.50 -12.31 16.48
CA GLU A 608 -33.05 -10.98 16.21
C GLU A 608 -32.00 -9.86 16.44
N PRO A 609 -32.02 -8.80 15.63
CA PRO A 609 -31.07 -7.70 15.75
C PRO A 609 -31.32 -6.94 17.05
N LEU A 610 -30.24 -6.73 17.81
CA LEU A 610 -30.26 -5.97 19.05
C LEU A 610 -30.69 -4.52 18.80
N ARG A 611 -31.41 -3.92 19.75
CA ARG A 611 -31.95 -2.55 19.65
C ARG A 611 -31.57 -1.72 20.86
N ARG A 612 -31.37 -0.41 20.64
CA ARG A 612 -31.10 0.57 21.69
C ARG A 612 -32.35 1.41 21.98
N PRO A 613 -32.66 1.72 23.25
CA PRO A 613 -33.75 2.62 23.59
C PRO A 613 -33.44 4.06 23.16
N SER A 614 -34.46 4.77 22.66
CA SER A 614 -34.38 6.19 22.32
C SER A 614 -34.44 7.03 23.61
N GLN A 615 -33.65 8.10 23.71
CA GLN A 615 -33.64 9.00 24.89
C GLN A 615 -34.69 10.11 24.78
N TYR A 616 -34.82 10.72 23.59
CA TYR A 616 -35.70 11.87 23.33
C TYR A 616 -36.80 11.55 22.31
N GLY A 617 -36.62 10.51 21.49
CA GLY A 617 -37.62 10.04 20.54
C GLY A 617 -37.69 10.83 19.22
N ILE A 618 -36.72 11.71 18.96
CA ILE A 618 -36.69 12.62 17.82
C ILE A 618 -36.20 11.86 16.58
N VAL A 619 -36.97 11.88 15.49
CA VAL A 619 -36.59 11.19 14.25
C VAL A 619 -35.54 12.00 13.50
N THR A 620 -34.33 11.45 13.37
CA THR A 620 -33.22 12.11 12.68
C THR A 620 -32.95 11.55 11.29
N CYS A 621 -33.34 10.30 11.01
CA CYS A 621 -33.23 9.72 9.68
C CYS A 621 -34.31 8.66 9.42
N SER A 622 -34.82 8.62 8.19
CA SER A 622 -35.75 7.61 7.70
C SER A 622 -35.19 6.97 6.43
N LEU A 623 -34.83 5.69 6.52
CA LEU A 623 -34.29 4.89 5.42
C LEU A 623 -35.36 3.97 4.84
N GLN A 624 -35.71 4.20 3.58
CA GLN A 624 -36.61 3.36 2.81
C GLN A 624 -35.81 2.45 1.86
N MET A 625 -36.07 1.15 1.93
CA MET A 625 -35.49 0.14 1.03
C MET A 625 -36.59 -0.45 0.14
N ARG A 626 -36.23 -0.80 -1.10
CA ARG A 626 -37.14 -1.43 -2.08
C ARG A 626 -36.44 -2.56 -2.84
N SER A 627 -37.17 -3.62 -3.16
CA SER A 627 -36.69 -4.73 -4.00
C SER A 627 -37.88 -5.42 -4.67
N PHE A 628 -37.60 -6.14 -5.75
CA PHE A 628 -38.53 -7.10 -6.35
C PHE A 628 -38.43 -8.48 -5.69
N GLU A 629 -37.31 -8.77 -5.01
CA GLU A 629 -37.06 -10.01 -4.28
C GLU A 629 -37.14 -9.78 -2.77
N VAL A 630 -38.06 -10.49 -2.11
CA VAL A 630 -38.28 -10.40 -0.65
C VAL A 630 -37.07 -10.87 0.17
N PRO A 631 -36.38 -11.98 -0.16
CA PRO A 631 -35.27 -12.47 0.67
C PRO A 631 -34.11 -11.47 0.74
N ARG A 632 -33.70 -10.89 -0.40
CA ARG A 632 -32.62 -9.88 -0.44
C ARG A 632 -32.99 -8.63 0.33
N LEU A 633 -34.22 -8.15 0.18
CA LEU A 633 -34.71 -6.96 0.89
C LEU A 633 -34.69 -7.16 2.39
N ALA A 634 -35.12 -8.33 2.83
CA ALA A 634 -35.28 -8.61 4.24
C ALA A 634 -33.92 -8.90 4.90
N PHE A 635 -33.01 -9.62 4.22
CA PHE A 635 -31.60 -9.77 4.65
C PHE A 635 -30.92 -8.41 4.80
N PHE A 636 -31.01 -7.56 3.78
CA PHE A 636 -30.34 -6.27 3.80
C PHE A 636 -30.95 -5.31 4.83
N ALA A 637 -32.25 -5.44 5.12
CA ALA A 637 -32.89 -4.70 6.20
C ALA A 637 -32.41 -5.14 7.59
N ASP A 638 -32.22 -6.45 7.82
CA ASP A 638 -31.67 -6.98 9.05
C ASP A 638 -30.21 -6.54 9.25
N PHE A 639 -29.40 -6.66 8.20
CA PHE A 639 -28.03 -6.13 8.16
C PHE A 639 -28.00 -4.64 8.54
N SER A 640 -28.87 -3.83 7.95
CA SER A 640 -28.95 -2.39 8.23
C SER A 640 -29.26 -2.08 9.69
N MET A 641 -30.14 -2.86 10.34
CA MET A 641 -30.47 -2.73 11.76
C MET A 641 -29.27 -3.09 12.66
N ARG A 642 -28.52 -4.15 12.33
CA ARG A 642 -27.31 -4.53 13.08
C ARG A 642 -26.23 -3.48 12.99
N VAL A 643 -25.98 -2.96 11.79
CA VAL A 643 -25.00 -1.88 11.59
C VAL A 643 -25.39 -0.66 12.42
N ALA A 644 -26.68 -0.29 12.44
CA ALA A 644 -27.15 0.82 13.28
C ALA A 644 -26.89 0.58 14.77
N TYR A 645 -27.15 -0.64 15.27
CA TYR A 645 -26.89 -1.00 16.66
C TYR A 645 -25.41 -0.87 17.06
N TYR A 646 -24.51 -1.37 16.21
CA TYR A 646 -23.06 -1.30 16.45
C TYR A 646 -22.52 0.13 16.33
N MET A 647 -23.13 0.97 15.49
CA MET A 647 -22.81 2.41 15.39
C MET A 647 -23.42 3.26 16.52
N GLY A 648 -24.10 2.64 17.48
CA GLY A 648 -24.68 3.36 18.62
C GLY A 648 -25.99 4.09 18.31
N LEU A 649 -26.61 3.82 17.16
CA LEU A 649 -27.84 4.49 16.71
C LEU A 649 -29.08 3.79 17.28
N CYS A 650 -30.09 4.58 17.67
CA CYS A 650 -31.37 4.05 18.14
C CYS A 650 -32.31 3.81 16.95
N ALA A 651 -32.12 2.66 16.29
CA ALA A 651 -32.91 2.27 15.13
C ALA A 651 -34.22 1.55 15.51
N SER A 652 -35.28 1.85 14.77
CA SER A 652 -36.61 1.24 14.86
C SER A 652 -37.04 0.74 13.48
N GLY A 653 -37.72 -0.41 13.45
CA GLY A 653 -38.06 -1.14 12.22
C GLY A 653 -37.41 -2.52 12.17
N PRO A 654 -37.32 -3.18 11.00
CA PRO A 654 -37.79 -2.71 9.69
C PRO A 654 -39.30 -2.88 9.52
N VAL A 655 -40.02 -1.77 9.28
CA VAL A 655 -41.48 -1.79 9.10
C VAL A 655 -41.82 -2.10 7.63
N PRO A 656 -42.66 -3.11 7.32
CA PRO A 656 -43.15 -3.33 5.97
C PRO A 656 -44.05 -2.19 5.50
N LEU A 657 -43.70 -1.60 4.36
CA LEU A 657 -44.53 -0.59 3.70
C LEU A 657 -45.41 -1.24 2.62
N PRO A 658 -46.54 -0.59 2.23
CA PRO A 658 -47.42 -1.11 1.19
C PRO A 658 -46.69 -1.46 -0.11
N ARG A 659 -46.93 -2.68 -0.62
CA ARG A 659 -46.36 -3.16 -1.89
C ARG A 659 -46.98 -2.44 -3.08
N ARG A 660 -46.18 -2.15 -4.10
CA ARG A 660 -46.66 -1.59 -5.37
C ARG A 660 -46.77 -2.71 -6.39
N ILE A 661 -47.95 -2.89 -6.98
CA ILE A 661 -48.22 -3.90 -8.01
C ILE A 661 -48.40 -3.17 -9.34
N GLU A 662 -47.57 -3.50 -10.32
CA GLU A 662 -47.66 -3.00 -11.69
C GLU A 662 -47.96 -4.18 -12.62
N ARG A 663 -49.00 -4.07 -13.45
CA ARG A 663 -49.43 -5.14 -14.37
C ARG A 663 -49.41 -4.61 -15.79
N TRP A 664 -48.89 -5.39 -16.72
CA TRP A 664 -48.97 -5.09 -18.14
C TRP A 664 -49.14 -6.37 -18.95
N THR A 665 -49.80 -6.24 -20.09
CA THR A 665 -50.14 -7.36 -20.97
C THR A 665 -49.43 -7.16 -22.29
N VAL A 666 -48.65 -8.15 -22.72
CA VAL A 666 -47.86 -8.10 -23.97
C VAL A 666 -48.32 -9.24 -24.88
N PRO A 667 -48.53 -9.02 -26.20
CA PRO A 667 -48.75 -10.13 -27.13
C PRO A 667 -47.53 -11.05 -27.17
N ARG A 668 -47.73 -12.37 -27.23
CA ARG A 668 -46.63 -13.37 -27.26
C ARG A 668 -45.67 -13.20 -28.43
N GLY A 669 -46.17 -12.63 -29.54
CA GLY A 669 -45.36 -12.33 -30.71
C GLY A 669 -46.17 -11.52 -31.73
N PRO A 670 -45.50 -10.75 -32.59
CA PRO A 670 -46.16 -9.79 -33.48
C PRO A 670 -46.95 -10.42 -34.63
N PHE A 671 -46.64 -11.65 -35.05
CA PHE A 671 -47.22 -12.25 -36.26
C PHE A 671 -48.03 -13.54 -36.00
N ALA A 672 -47.39 -14.64 -35.59
CA ALA A 672 -48.05 -15.94 -35.42
C ALA A 672 -48.91 -16.07 -34.15
N HIS A 673 -48.65 -15.26 -33.11
CA HIS A 673 -49.34 -15.33 -31.81
C HIS A 673 -49.99 -14.01 -31.39
N SER A 674 -50.40 -13.18 -32.34
CA SER A 674 -50.98 -11.85 -32.08
C SER A 674 -52.29 -11.88 -31.27
N LYS A 675 -53.03 -13.00 -31.32
CA LYS A 675 -54.24 -13.24 -30.50
C LYS A 675 -53.94 -13.83 -29.11
N SER A 676 -52.70 -14.24 -28.85
CA SER A 676 -52.26 -14.77 -27.55
C SER A 676 -51.52 -13.68 -26.78
N LYS A 677 -51.97 -13.39 -25.56
CA LYS A 677 -51.42 -12.34 -24.70
C LYS A 677 -50.84 -12.95 -23.43
N GLU A 678 -49.68 -12.47 -23.00
CA GLU A 678 -49.05 -12.77 -21.72
C GLU A 678 -49.25 -11.61 -20.75
N ASN A 679 -49.66 -11.93 -19.52
CA ASN A 679 -49.80 -10.97 -18.45
C ASN A 679 -48.56 -11.03 -17.55
N PHE A 680 -47.89 -9.91 -17.39
CA PHE A 680 -46.76 -9.77 -16.48
C PHE A 680 -47.18 -8.91 -15.29
N GLU A 681 -46.78 -9.34 -14.09
CA GLU A 681 -46.94 -8.58 -12.86
C GLU A 681 -45.56 -8.33 -12.23
N ARG A 682 -45.29 -7.07 -11.88
CA ARG A 682 -44.13 -6.68 -11.09
C ARG A 682 -44.60 -6.17 -9.74
N ILE A 683 -44.17 -6.85 -8.68
CA ILE A 683 -44.45 -6.48 -7.30
C ILE A 683 -43.19 -5.86 -6.71
N THR A 684 -43.29 -4.62 -6.24
CA THR A 684 -42.21 -3.94 -5.50
C THR A 684 -42.50 -3.98 -4.02
N TYR A 685 -41.64 -4.64 -3.25
CA TYR A 685 -41.68 -4.69 -1.80
C TYR A 685 -40.86 -3.54 -1.21
N LYS A 686 -41.34 -2.98 -0.09
CA LYS A 686 -40.70 -1.84 0.58
C LYS A 686 -40.55 -2.09 2.08
N ARG A 687 -39.47 -1.58 2.67
CA ARG A 687 -39.17 -1.61 4.11
C ARG A 687 -38.73 -0.23 4.57
N LEU A 688 -39.10 0.16 5.80
CA LEU A 688 -38.72 1.42 6.42
C LEU A 688 -37.94 1.16 7.72
N ILE A 689 -36.76 1.75 7.84
CA ILE A 689 -35.99 1.84 9.07
C ILE A 689 -35.96 3.31 9.48
N THR A 690 -36.23 3.58 10.75
CA THR A 690 -36.22 4.94 11.31
C THR A 690 -35.17 5.03 12.40
N ILE A 691 -34.25 5.98 12.31
CA ILE A 691 -33.30 6.30 13.37
C ILE A 691 -33.86 7.45 14.18
N LYS A 692 -33.79 7.28 15.51
CA LYS A 692 -34.11 8.31 16.48
C LYS A 692 -32.85 8.76 17.24
N ASP A 693 -32.81 10.03 17.62
CA ASP A 693 -31.78 10.64 18.47
C ASP A 693 -30.32 10.44 17.97
N GLY A 694 -30.14 10.19 16.67
CA GLY A 694 -28.83 9.95 16.08
C GLY A 694 -28.09 11.25 15.73
N HIS A 695 -26.83 11.37 16.10
CA HIS A 695 -25.99 12.50 15.69
C HIS A 695 -25.74 12.48 14.16
N TYR A 696 -25.82 13.64 13.50
CA TYR A 696 -25.78 13.74 12.03
C TYR A 696 -24.55 13.06 11.41
N ARG A 697 -23.35 13.24 11.98
CA ARG A 697 -22.12 12.59 11.49
C ARG A 697 -22.18 11.06 11.52
N VAL A 698 -22.84 10.49 12.52
CA VAL A 698 -22.95 9.03 12.68
C VAL A 698 -23.97 8.49 11.68
N ILE A 699 -25.05 9.23 11.42
CA ILE A 699 -26.04 8.89 10.39
C ILE A 699 -25.42 8.94 9.00
N ASP A 700 -24.63 9.97 8.69
CA ASP A 700 -23.94 10.09 7.40
C ASP A 700 -22.95 8.92 7.21
N THR A 701 -22.24 8.53 8.26
CA THR A 701 -21.35 7.37 8.27
C THR A 701 -22.12 6.06 8.07
N TRP A 702 -23.27 5.91 8.73
CA TRP A 702 -24.15 4.75 8.61
C TRP A 702 -24.69 4.61 7.19
N LEU A 703 -25.20 5.69 6.60
CA LEU A 703 -25.70 5.71 5.22
C LEU A 703 -24.58 5.41 4.21
N ALA A 704 -23.39 5.99 4.39
CA ALA A 704 -22.23 5.71 3.54
C ALA A 704 -21.80 4.24 3.62
N TYR A 705 -21.81 3.66 4.82
CA TYR A 705 -21.51 2.24 5.01
C TYR A 705 -22.52 1.34 4.31
N LEU A 706 -23.82 1.63 4.43
CA LEU A 706 -24.85 0.86 3.74
C LEU A 706 -24.78 1.01 2.22
N ALA A 707 -24.43 2.20 1.71
CA ALA A 707 -24.24 2.41 0.27
C ALA A 707 -23.06 1.60 -0.28
N LYS A 708 -21.95 1.50 0.47
CA LYS A 708 -20.77 0.70 0.09
C LYS A 708 -21.09 -0.80 0.02
N HIS A 709 -21.96 -1.29 0.90
CA HIS A 709 -22.28 -2.72 1.05
C HIS A 709 -23.66 -3.09 0.49
N ILE A 710 -24.22 -2.28 -0.41
CA ILE A 710 -25.56 -2.49 -0.95
C ILE A 710 -25.66 -3.83 -1.69
N MET A 711 -26.66 -4.64 -1.34
CA MET A 711 -26.90 -5.92 -2.02
C MET A 711 -27.56 -5.69 -3.39
N SER A 712 -27.13 -6.45 -4.40
CA SER A 712 -27.69 -6.34 -5.75
C SER A 712 -29.19 -6.60 -5.77
N GLY A 713 -29.94 -5.73 -6.45
CA GLY A 713 -31.40 -5.79 -6.51
C GLY A 713 -32.12 -5.00 -5.41
N VAL A 714 -31.42 -4.47 -4.41
CA VAL A 714 -32.00 -3.60 -3.37
C VAL A 714 -31.72 -2.13 -3.71
N GLY A 715 -32.77 -1.31 -3.75
CA GLY A 715 -32.66 0.14 -3.87
C GLY A 715 -32.92 0.84 -2.54
N MET A 716 -32.19 1.91 -2.25
CA MET A 716 -32.29 2.69 -1.01
C MET A 716 -32.67 4.15 -1.28
N LYS A 717 -33.46 4.74 -0.39
CA LYS A 717 -33.76 6.17 -0.34
C LYS A 717 -33.78 6.61 1.12
N ALA A 718 -32.92 7.55 1.49
CA ALA A 718 -32.86 8.08 2.85
C ALA A 718 -33.39 9.52 2.89
N HIS A 719 -34.11 9.84 3.96
CA HIS A 719 -34.53 11.19 4.34
C HIS A 719 -33.84 11.54 5.66
N VAL A 720 -32.96 12.54 5.65
CA VAL A 720 -32.20 12.98 6.83
C VAL A 720 -32.77 14.30 7.34
N PHE A 721 -33.06 14.37 8.63
CA PHE A 721 -33.58 15.55 9.32
C PHE A 721 -32.46 16.13 10.18
N ARG A 722 -32.13 17.41 9.96
CA ARG A 722 -31.15 18.15 10.77
C ARG A 722 -31.89 19.15 11.64
N TYR A 723 -31.55 19.15 12.93
CA TYR A 723 -32.08 20.07 13.92
C TYR A 723 -30.94 20.97 14.35
N GLU A 724 -31.08 22.27 14.15
CA GLU A 724 -30.11 23.28 14.56
C GLU A 724 -30.76 24.15 15.64
N GLU A 725 -29.97 24.56 16.64
CA GLU A 725 -30.44 25.51 17.64
C GLU A 725 -30.65 26.88 16.99
N ILE A 726 -31.85 27.44 17.15
CA ILE A 726 -32.12 28.83 16.78
C ILE A 726 -31.33 29.69 17.78
N LYS A 727 -30.16 30.19 17.36
CA LYS A 727 -29.53 31.32 18.03
C LYS A 727 -30.52 32.48 17.97
N GLN A 728 -30.70 33.21 19.08
CA GLN A 728 -31.53 34.42 19.14
C GLN A 728 -31.00 35.49 18.16
N GLU A 729 -31.38 35.38 16.90
CA GLU A 729 -31.34 36.42 15.87
C GLU A 729 -32.77 36.66 15.41
N SER A 730 -33.67 36.94 16.36
CA SER A 730 -35.08 37.21 16.11
C SER A 730 -35.33 38.53 15.37
N GLU A 731 -34.33 39.41 15.24
CA GLU A 731 -34.51 40.71 14.58
C GLU A 731 -34.18 40.72 13.08
N GLU A 732 -33.33 39.83 12.59
CA GLU A 732 -32.92 39.82 11.17
C GLU A 732 -33.90 39.03 10.29
N TYR A 733 -34.45 37.94 10.81
CA TYR A 733 -35.45 37.13 10.10
C TYR A 733 -36.82 37.83 10.01
N ASP A 734 -37.24 38.58 11.03
CA ASP A 734 -38.47 39.38 11.00
C ASP A 734 -38.39 40.55 10.01
N LYS A 735 -37.19 41.15 9.84
CA LYS A 735 -36.95 42.17 8.80
C LYS A 735 -37.01 41.59 7.38
N MET A 736 -36.57 40.35 7.18
CA MET A 736 -36.70 39.68 5.88
C MET A 736 -38.14 39.31 5.54
N PHE A 737 -38.97 38.92 6.53
CA PHE A 737 -40.38 38.62 6.29
C PHE A 737 -41.23 39.86 6.01
N LYS A 738 -40.98 40.99 6.69
CA LYS A 738 -41.69 42.26 6.45
C LYS A 738 -41.34 42.96 5.14
N LYS A 739 -40.27 42.54 4.45
CA LYS A 739 -39.88 43.10 3.14
C LYS A 739 -40.52 42.35 1.95
N LYS A 740 -41.31 41.31 2.23
CA LYS A 740 -41.98 40.46 1.23
C LYS A 740 -43.51 40.46 1.34
N GLN A 741 -44.08 41.27 2.24
CA GLN A 741 -45.43 41.81 2.11
C GLN A 741 -45.31 43.24 1.60
#